data_AF-A0A5P9Q349-F1
#
_entry.id   AF-A0A5P9Q349-F1
#
_cell.length_a   1.000
_cell.length_b   1.000
_cell.length_c   1.000
_cell.angle_alpha   90.00
_cell.angle_beta   90.00
_cell.angle_gamma   90.00
#
_symmetry.space_group_name_H-M   'P 1'
#
loop_
_entity.id
_entity.type
_entity.pdbx_description
1 polymer ?
#
loop_
_entity_poly.entity_id
_entity_poly.type
_entity_poly.pdbx_seq_one_letter_code
_entity_poly.pdbx_strand_id
1 'polypeptide(L)'
;MPWEPPPGVDPADVVEQLAADILALYTQAEARLLGDIARRVRAGQDVPEWAAQKAAAARELRLAAERIATQVTGQAGKAAADSVFAAWQAGAEQGLAQLAELGALSPEQLEQLAGVVPGMQAAAILAADLTSRLEALPLRVLRWQQDAYQTAVAAAAPDQLLGTSTIHSAQRAAWDRLVSQGVTGFVDRAGRDWNLASYVEMAVRTATGRAWNDGHLARMASTGVELVTITRSRHACRLCIRWEGRVLALSGPAGERLVEHTLTDETVTVDVAATVEQARLEGLMHPNCRHQFVPYLPGVTKLDEIREHDAKAEQDREDLRALERKVRRNKRKAAAALTDDERQAAERRVRNTQAEIREHVKRTGLNRKRYREQVNLGHGDLRAAERRLDQLADQVTEGSAEQNRLDAIAAEQTRRREAEQLAAEKTKADNAVADALAAQQRTPAELSDDELAVADRVFAERAELLGKPGQVSRTHQAVRDEIERRTAPPAAPVDLRELSDEQLGDRLAEVGDDEDAVAAVLAELDRREADQQYADAVADDPDAEKWAEVDRLVETGLDYEQAYAEVFDKDVEKMRREDAIARLRREGYRGRGFDELARAAYADRLERDYFAAEAATNGFLLTPEGQRAGLDPRNLWRQNETYARRWASDELKQWWDENGRVTFDQFVAEQLGGGNGERFRTGGESWLQ
;
A
#
# COMPACT_ATOMS: atom_id res chain seq x y z
N MET A 1 9.54 21.42 -15.78
CA MET A 1 10.75 20.65 -16.18
C MET A 1 10.79 19.39 -15.35
N PRO A 2 11.32 18.26 -15.84
CA PRO A 2 11.50 17.10 -14.98
C PRO A 2 12.44 17.45 -13.81
N TRP A 3 12.32 16.69 -12.73
CA TRP A 3 13.16 16.88 -11.56
C TRP A 3 14.64 16.71 -11.95
N GLU A 4 15.45 17.77 -11.81
CA GLU A 4 16.90 17.72 -12.10
C GLU A 4 17.72 17.59 -10.81
N PRO A 5 18.55 16.55 -10.65
CA PRO A 5 19.55 16.52 -9.60
C PRO A 5 20.55 17.66 -9.79
N PRO A 6 21.16 18.21 -8.71
CA PRO A 6 22.22 19.18 -8.86
C PRO A 6 23.38 18.59 -9.69
N PRO A 7 23.99 19.36 -10.62
CA PRO A 7 25.02 18.84 -11.50
C PRO A 7 26.18 18.23 -10.72
N GLY A 8 26.55 16.98 -11.06
CA GLY A 8 27.66 16.25 -10.44
C GLY A 8 27.35 15.54 -9.12
N VAL A 9 26.07 15.42 -8.72
CA VAL A 9 25.64 14.64 -7.56
C VAL A 9 25.32 13.20 -8.00
N ASP A 10 25.91 12.21 -7.33
CA ASP A 10 25.56 10.80 -7.54
C ASP A 10 24.07 10.64 -7.24
N PRO A 11 23.26 10.07 -8.15
CA PRO A 11 21.84 9.91 -7.87
C PRO A 11 21.53 8.99 -6.68
N ALA A 12 22.46 8.16 -6.24
CA ALA A 12 22.37 7.49 -4.94
C ALA A 12 22.36 8.47 -3.76
N ASP A 13 23.03 9.62 -3.87
CA ASP A 13 23.05 10.70 -2.88
C ASP A 13 21.72 11.46 -2.85
N VAL A 14 21.00 11.54 -3.98
CA VAL A 14 19.64 12.08 -4.04
C VAL A 14 18.69 11.23 -3.19
N VAL A 15 18.73 9.91 -3.40
CA VAL A 15 17.95 8.95 -2.61
C VAL A 15 18.32 9.06 -1.12
N GLU A 16 19.61 9.26 -0.79
CA GLU A 16 20.03 9.52 0.60
C GLU A 16 19.46 10.86 1.12
N GLN A 17 19.39 11.91 0.29
CA GLN A 17 18.93 13.25 0.64
C GLN A 17 17.40 13.38 0.75
N LEU A 18 16.62 12.62 -0.02
CA LEU A 18 15.17 12.58 0.14
C LEU A 18 14.78 11.87 1.43
N ALA A 19 15.43 10.73 1.71
CA ALA A 19 15.27 10.03 2.98
C ALA A 19 15.68 10.89 4.18
N ALA A 20 16.71 11.70 3.99
CA ALA A 20 17.21 12.64 4.97
C ALA A 20 16.19 13.69 5.41
N ASP A 21 15.52 14.32 4.45
CA ASP A 21 14.67 15.48 4.70
C ASP A 21 13.38 15.08 5.41
N ILE A 22 12.76 13.95 5.01
CA ILE A 22 11.60 13.40 5.72
C ILE A 22 11.98 12.98 7.15
N LEU A 23 13.14 12.35 7.32
CA LEU A 23 13.64 11.95 8.63
C LEU A 23 13.88 13.15 9.56
N ALA A 24 14.30 14.29 9.02
CA ALA A 24 14.51 15.51 9.81
C ALA A 24 13.22 15.93 10.53
N LEU A 25 12.07 15.89 9.84
CA LEU A 25 10.74 16.21 10.40
C LEU A 25 10.43 15.34 11.64
N TYR A 26 10.59 14.02 11.52
CA TYR A 26 10.31 13.09 12.62
C TYR A 26 11.31 13.19 13.77
N THR A 27 12.60 13.38 13.48
CA THR A 27 13.63 13.45 14.52
C THR A 27 13.57 14.75 15.33
N GLN A 28 13.12 15.85 14.73
CA GLN A 28 12.82 17.08 15.48
C GLN A 28 11.58 16.91 16.35
N ALA A 29 10.53 16.31 15.82
CA ALA A 29 9.32 16.02 16.57
C ALA A 29 9.64 15.19 17.82
N GLU A 30 10.41 14.11 17.67
CA GLU A 30 10.91 13.30 18.79
C GLU A 30 11.71 14.14 19.80
N ALA A 31 12.67 14.96 19.33
CA ALA A 31 13.49 15.78 20.22
C ALA A 31 12.67 16.83 20.99
N ARG A 32 11.67 17.44 20.34
CA ARG A 32 10.76 18.41 20.96
C ARG A 32 9.90 17.74 22.03
N LEU A 33 9.30 16.59 21.71
CA LEU A 33 8.52 15.79 22.65
C LEU A 33 9.34 15.37 23.87
N LEU A 34 10.54 14.81 23.67
CA LEU A 34 11.43 14.42 24.76
C LEU A 34 11.81 15.62 25.64
N GLY A 35 12.12 16.76 25.05
CA GLY A 35 12.43 17.99 25.78
C GLY A 35 11.23 18.53 26.57
N ASP A 36 10.03 18.46 26.00
CA ASP A 36 8.78 18.86 26.65
C ASP A 36 8.44 17.97 27.85
N ILE A 37 8.66 16.66 27.75
CA ILE A 37 8.51 15.73 28.87
C ILE A 37 9.57 16.00 29.95
N ALA A 38 10.85 16.12 29.57
CA ALA A 38 11.94 16.38 30.51
C ALA A 38 11.76 17.66 31.32
N ARG A 39 11.27 18.75 30.68
CA ARG A 39 10.96 20.01 31.38
C ARG A 39 9.85 19.83 32.41
N ARG A 40 8.77 19.12 32.07
CA ARG A 40 7.62 18.90 32.94
C ARG A 40 7.95 17.95 34.10
N VAL A 41 8.70 16.89 33.83
CA VAL A 41 9.21 15.97 34.87
C VAL A 41 10.08 16.73 35.87
N ARG A 42 10.94 17.66 35.43
CA ARG A 42 11.72 18.52 36.33
C ARG A 42 10.85 19.46 37.16
N ALA A 43 9.90 20.16 36.53
CA ALA A 43 9.02 21.10 37.23
C ALA A 43 8.11 20.43 38.27
N GLY A 44 7.75 19.17 38.06
CA GLY A 44 6.90 18.39 38.97
C GLY A 44 7.62 17.75 40.17
N GLN A 45 8.93 17.97 40.35
CA GLN A 45 9.68 17.35 41.46
C GLN A 45 9.37 17.98 42.83
N ASP A 46 8.85 19.21 42.86
CA ASP A 46 8.78 20.03 44.09
C ASP A 46 7.35 20.40 44.54
N VAL A 47 6.27 19.85 43.95
CA VAL A 47 4.89 20.34 44.20
C VAL A 47 4.02 19.39 45.05
N PRO A 48 3.46 19.83 46.21
CA PRO A 48 2.65 18.98 47.11
C PRO A 48 1.24 18.61 46.62
N GLU A 49 0.66 19.33 45.64
CA GLU A 49 -0.72 19.15 45.19
C GLU A 49 -0.78 18.27 43.91
N TRP A 50 -0.67 16.96 44.12
CA TRP A 50 -0.03 16.07 43.14
C TRP A 50 -0.91 15.54 41.99
N ALA A 51 -2.23 15.38 42.14
CA ALA A 51 -3.05 14.67 41.15
C ALA A 51 -3.59 15.57 40.03
N ALA A 52 -4.23 16.69 40.38
CA ALA A 52 -4.85 17.60 39.41
C ALA A 52 -3.82 18.29 38.50
N GLN A 53 -2.66 18.69 39.05
CA GLN A 53 -1.58 19.30 38.27
C GLN A 53 -0.91 18.29 37.33
N LYS A 54 -0.74 17.03 37.75
CA LYS A 54 -0.22 15.96 36.89
C LYS A 54 -1.18 15.61 35.75
N ALA A 55 -2.49 15.61 36.02
CA ALA A 55 -3.52 15.40 35.00
C ALA A 55 -3.57 16.56 33.99
N ALA A 56 -3.49 17.80 34.46
CA ALA A 56 -3.40 18.97 33.59
C ALA A 56 -2.13 18.93 32.70
N ALA A 57 -0.98 18.62 33.30
CA ALA A 57 0.29 18.47 32.56
C ALA A 57 0.25 17.32 31.54
N ALA A 58 -0.39 16.19 31.88
CA ALA A 58 -0.60 15.08 30.95
C ALA A 58 -1.49 15.48 29.76
N ARG A 59 -2.58 16.20 30.03
CA ARG A 59 -3.49 16.71 29.00
C ARG A 59 -2.80 17.71 28.07
N GLU A 60 -2.04 18.66 28.62
CA GLU A 60 -1.27 19.61 27.81
C GLU A 60 -0.21 18.94 26.96
N LEU A 61 0.48 17.94 27.52
CA LEU A 61 1.48 17.16 26.80
C LEU A 61 0.85 16.37 25.65
N ARG A 62 -0.32 15.75 25.87
CA ARG A 62 -1.10 15.09 24.81
C ARG A 62 -1.47 16.05 23.69
N LEU A 63 -2.04 17.21 24.02
CA LEU A 63 -2.42 18.23 23.03
C LEU A 63 -1.22 18.80 22.27
N ALA A 64 -0.06 18.91 22.93
CA ALA A 64 1.19 19.30 22.26
C ALA A 64 1.67 18.20 21.31
N ALA A 65 1.59 16.93 21.73
CA ALA A 65 1.96 15.78 20.91
C ALA A 65 1.05 15.60 19.70
N GLU A 66 -0.27 15.78 19.85
CA GLU A 66 -1.24 15.74 18.76
C GLU A 66 -0.94 16.81 17.70
N ARG A 67 -0.69 18.05 18.13
CA ARG A 67 -0.32 19.13 17.19
C ARG A 67 0.97 18.83 16.43
N ILE A 68 2.00 18.33 17.12
CA ILE A 68 3.26 17.93 16.49
C ILE A 68 3.02 16.78 15.50
N ALA A 69 2.25 15.78 15.91
CA ALA A 69 1.97 14.61 15.09
C ALA A 69 1.18 14.97 13.82
N THR A 70 0.12 15.77 13.92
CA THR A 70 -0.65 16.25 12.77
C THR A 70 0.22 17.06 11.81
N GLN A 71 1.04 17.98 12.32
CA GLN A 71 1.94 18.79 11.49
C GLN A 71 2.95 17.90 10.73
N VAL A 72 3.62 17.00 11.43
CA VAL A 72 4.61 16.09 10.83
C VAL A 72 3.95 15.18 9.80
N THR A 73 2.74 14.70 10.05
CA THR A 73 2.02 13.78 9.13
C THR A 73 1.69 14.47 7.81
N GLY A 74 1.11 15.67 7.87
CA GLY A 74 0.77 16.42 6.66
C GLY A 74 2.01 16.74 5.82
N GLN A 75 3.10 17.18 6.46
CA GLN A 75 4.35 17.49 5.76
C GLN A 75 5.05 16.22 5.23
N ALA A 76 5.12 15.16 6.03
CA ALA A 76 5.81 13.92 5.66
C ALA A 76 5.07 13.10 4.60
N GLY A 77 3.73 13.07 4.63
CA GLY A 77 2.92 12.35 3.64
C GLY A 77 3.07 12.93 2.23
N LYS A 78 2.98 14.25 2.10
CA LYS A 78 3.26 14.94 0.83
C LYS A 78 4.71 14.72 0.39
N ALA A 79 5.66 14.98 1.28
CA ALA A 79 7.09 14.82 1.00
C ALA A 79 7.45 13.38 0.57
N ALA A 80 6.78 12.38 1.12
CA ALA A 80 6.97 10.98 0.78
C ALA A 80 6.55 10.67 -0.66
N ALA A 81 5.37 11.12 -1.06
CA ALA A 81 4.91 10.97 -2.44
C ALA A 81 5.85 11.67 -3.42
N ASP A 82 6.17 12.95 -3.16
CA ASP A 82 7.07 13.74 -4.00
C ASP A 82 8.46 13.08 -4.12
N SER A 83 8.98 12.53 -3.02
CA SER A 83 10.26 11.81 -3.02
C SER A 83 10.24 10.54 -3.86
N VAL A 84 9.13 9.79 -3.85
CA VAL A 84 8.98 8.58 -4.67
C VAL A 84 8.89 8.93 -6.15
N PHE A 85 8.09 9.95 -6.50
CA PHE A 85 7.99 10.41 -7.88
C PHE A 85 9.31 10.94 -8.41
N ALA A 86 10.00 11.79 -7.66
CA ALA A 86 11.31 12.30 -8.05
C ALA A 86 12.34 11.18 -8.22
N ALA A 87 12.38 10.22 -7.29
CA ALA A 87 13.28 9.07 -7.42
C ALA A 87 12.97 8.22 -8.66
N TRP A 88 11.69 8.01 -8.98
CA TRP A 88 11.27 7.29 -10.18
C TRP A 88 11.70 8.00 -11.46
N GLN A 89 11.38 9.29 -11.58
CA GLN A 89 11.73 10.13 -12.74
C GLN A 89 13.25 10.09 -12.97
N ALA A 90 14.01 10.32 -11.91
CA ALA A 90 15.46 10.33 -11.97
C ALA A 90 16.05 8.96 -12.33
N GLY A 91 15.46 7.87 -11.85
CA GLY A 91 15.81 6.51 -12.29
C GLY A 91 15.59 6.31 -13.79
N ALA A 92 14.44 6.76 -14.30
CA ALA A 92 14.11 6.66 -15.72
C ALA A 92 15.01 7.54 -16.61
N GLU A 93 15.43 8.71 -16.13
CA GLU A 93 16.39 9.59 -16.83
C GLU A 93 17.80 9.02 -16.82
N GLN A 94 18.23 8.45 -15.70
CA GLN A 94 19.53 7.79 -15.61
C GLN A 94 19.61 6.60 -16.57
N GLY A 95 18.51 5.86 -16.73
CA GLY A 95 18.43 4.82 -17.75
C GLY A 95 18.62 5.34 -19.16
N LEU A 96 17.96 6.47 -19.47
CA LEU A 96 18.10 7.10 -20.78
C LEU A 96 19.54 7.55 -21.02
N ALA A 97 20.18 8.16 -20.01
CA ALA A 97 21.56 8.60 -20.07
C ALA A 97 22.55 7.43 -20.26
N GLN A 98 22.35 6.31 -19.54
CA GLN A 98 23.21 5.12 -19.70
C GLN A 98 23.05 4.48 -21.08
N LEU A 99 21.82 4.40 -21.60
CA LEU A 99 21.58 3.89 -22.95
C LEU A 99 22.22 4.79 -24.01
N ALA A 100 22.17 6.12 -23.81
CA ALA A 100 22.87 7.09 -24.67
C ALA A 100 24.39 6.90 -24.64
N GLU A 101 24.98 6.78 -23.44
CA GLU A 101 26.43 6.59 -23.26
C GLU A 101 26.94 5.31 -23.91
N LEU A 102 26.13 4.24 -23.85
CA LEU A 102 26.45 2.96 -24.48
C LEU A 102 26.15 2.91 -25.99
N GLY A 103 25.62 3.99 -26.58
CA GLY A 103 25.30 4.06 -28.00
C GLY A 103 24.11 3.19 -28.42
N ALA A 104 23.23 2.84 -27.49
CA ALA A 104 22.07 1.99 -27.76
C ALA A 104 20.89 2.73 -28.41
N LEU A 105 20.94 4.08 -28.47
CA LEU A 105 19.87 4.93 -28.98
C LEU A 105 20.41 5.96 -29.98
N SER A 106 19.63 6.26 -31.03
CA SER A 106 19.94 7.34 -31.96
C SER A 106 19.67 8.73 -31.35
N PRO A 107 20.29 9.81 -31.86
CA PRO A 107 19.99 11.17 -31.42
C PRO A 107 18.50 11.54 -31.50
N GLU A 108 17.79 11.09 -32.54
CA GLU A 108 16.35 11.32 -32.71
C GLU A 108 15.53 10.57 -31.65
N GLN A 109 15.91 9.33 -31.32
CA GLN A 109 15.25 8.57 -30.25
C GLN A 109 15.48 9.22 -28.89
N LEU A 110 16.67 9.73 -28.62
CA LEU A 110 16.98 10.45 -27.39
C LEU A 110 16.13 11.73 -27.26
N GLU A 111 15.96 12.49 -28.34
CA GLU A 111 15.11 13.67 -28.36
C GLU A 111 13.63 13.33 -28.13
N GLN A 112 13.12 12.25 -28.73
CA GLN A 112 11.74 11.79 -28.53
C GLN A 112 11.46 11.27 -27.12
N LEU A 113 12.46 10.64 -26.50
CA LEU A 113 12.34 10.03 -25.18
C LEU A 113 12.67 10.98 -24.03
N ALA A 114 13.31 12.12 -24.33
CA ALA A 114 13.62 13.16 -23.37
C ALA A 114 12.33 13.73 -22.76
N GLY A 115 12.28 13.79 -21.43
CA GLY A 115 11.10 14.31 -20.71
C GLY A 115 9.90 13.37 -20.65
N VAL A 116 9.91 12.21 -21.32
CA VAL A 116 8.86 11.18 -21.20
C VAL A 116 9.23 10.20 -20.09
N VAL A 117 8.46 10.10 -19.02
CA VAL A 117 8.74 9.20 -17.89
C VAL A 117 7.80 7.98 -17.90
N PRO A 118 8.30 6.77 -18.20
CA PRO A 118 7.46 5.57 -18.28
C PRO A 118 7.01 5.09 -16.89
N GLY A 119 5.81 4.48 -16.81
CA GLY A 119 5.37 3.70 -15.65
C GLY A 119 4.95 4.49 -14.40
N MET A 120 4.53 5.75 -14.55
CA MET A 120 4.14 6.61 -13.43
C MET A 120 3.00 6.06 -12.56
N GLN A 121 2.14 5.16 -13.07
CA GLN A 121 1.12 4.50 -12.24
C GLN A 121 1.76 3.61 -11.16
N ALA A 122 2.85 2.92 -11.47
CA ALA A 122 3.59 2.11 -10.51
C ALA A 122 4.29 2.98 -9.46
N ALA A 123 4.81 4.15 -9.87
CA ALA A 123 5.32 5.15 -8.94
C ALA A 123 4.24 5.62 -7.95
N ALA A 124 3.01 5.84 -8.41
CA ALA A 124 1.90 6.26 -7.57
C ALA A 124 1.52 5.21 -6.52
N ILE A 125 1.59 3.92 -6.87
CA ILE A 125 1.36 2.82 -5.92
C ILE A 125 2.46 2.79 -4.84
N LEU A 126 3.73 2.94 -5.23
CA LEU A 126 4.85 3.02 -4.27
C LEU A 126 4.74 4.25 -3.36
N ALA A 127 4.29 5.38 -3.90
CA ALA A 127 4.05 6.61 -3.15
C ALA A 127 2.94 6.38 -2.12
N ALA A 128 1.82 5.78 -2.52
CA ALA A 128 0.70 5.47 -1.63
C ALA A 128 1.11 4.49 -0.50
N ASP A 129 1.91 3.45 -0.80
CA ASP A 129 2.43 2.52 0.22
C ASP A 129 3.32 3.23 1.24
N LEU A 130 4.24 4.08 0.79
CA LEU A 130 5.10 4.84 1.71
C LEU A 130 4.29 5.82 2.56
N THR A 131 3.40 6.60 1.93
CA THR A 131 2.55 7.57 2.64
C THR A 131 1.69 6.88 3.68
N SER A 132 1.01 5.78 3.34
CA SER A 132 0.19 5.01 4.29
C SER A 132 1.01 4.52 5.50
N ARG A 133 2.25 4.04 5.28
CA ARG A 133 3.14 3.61 6.37
C ARG A 133 3.54 4.76 7.28
N LEU A 134 3.75 5.95 6.73
CA LEU A 134 4.11 7.15 7.50
C LEU A 134 2.92 7.76 8.25
N GLU A 135 1.73 7.71 7.66
CA GLU A 135 0.46 8.15 8.28
C GLU A 135 0.01 7.25 9.44
N ALA A 136 0.50 6.00 9.50
CA ALA A 136 0.27 5.12 10.64
C ALA A 136 1.18 5.40 11.86
N LEU A 137 2.25 6.19 11.70
CA LEU A 137 3.21 6.50 12.77
C LEU A 137 2.64 7.37 13.92
N PRO A 138 1.85 8.43 13.66
CA PRO A 138 1.27 9.31 14.68
C PRO A 138 0.59 8.60 15.83
N LEU A 139 -0.28 7.63 15.53
CA LEU A 139 -1.02 6.88 16.57
C LEU A 139 -0.08 6.18 17.55
N ARG A 140 1.07 5.70 17.05
CA ARG A 140 2.10 5.03 17.86
C ARG A 140 2.91 6.04 18.66
N VAL A 141 3.23 7.20 18.09
CA VAL A 141 3.90 8.31 18.80
C VAL A 141 3.04 8.81 19.96
N LEU A 142 1.74 8.99 19.74
CA LEU A 142 0.80 9.46 20.77
C LEU A 142 0.66 8.46 21.92
N ARG A 143 0.52 7.16 21.59
CA ARG A 143 0.49 6.09 22.61
C ARG A 143 1.80 6.03 23.40
N TRP A 144 2.94 6.02 22.71
CA TRP A 144 4.26 6.00 23.35
C TRP A 144 4.44 7.20 24.29
N GLN A 145 3.97 8.40 23.91
CA GLN A 145 4.07 9.58 24.75
C GLN A 145 3.27 9.42 26.05
N GLN A 146 2.05 8.87 25.96
CA GLN A 146 1.23 8.60 27.14
C GLN A 146 1.90 7.56 28.04
N ASP A 147 2.34 6.43 27.48
CA ASP A 147 3.03 5.35 28.21
C ASP A 147 4.32 5.84 28.86
N ALA A 148 5.11 6.66 28.16
CA ALA A 148 6.36 7.23 28.65
C ALA A 148 6.13 8.20 29.80
N TYR A 149 5.13 9.08 29.68
CA TYR A 149 4.77 10.01 30.76
C TYR A 149 4.23 9.25 31.97
N GLN A 150 3.31 8.31 31.77
CA GLN A 150 2.78 7.46 32.85
C GLN A 150 3.90 6.67 33.52
N THR A 151 4.79 6.02 32.78
CA THR A 151 5.92 5.27 33.33
C THR A 151 6.88 6.17 34.12
N ALA A 152 7.24 7.34 33.58
CA ALA A 152 8.11 8.29 34.26
C ALA A 152 7.49 8.84 35.56
N VAL A 153 6.17 8.96 35.62
CA VAL A 153 5.43 9.48 36.77
C VAL A 153 5.05 8.38 37.79
N ALA A 154 4.67 7.19 37.32
CA ALA A 154 4.09 6.08 38.08
C ALA A 154 5.11 5.09 38.65
N ALA A 155 6.33 5.02 38.11
CA ALA A 155 7.41 4.13 38.60
C ALA A 155 7.83 4.37 40.07
N ALA A 156 7.21 5.33 40.76
CA ALA A 156 7.44 5.65 42.16
C ALA A 156 6.79 4.68 43.17
N ALA A 157 5.72 3.96 42.80
CA ALA A 157 4.84 3.31 43.79
C ALA A 157 5.31 1.92 44.32
N PRO A 158 5.85 0.98 43.50
CA PRO A 158 6.14 -0.38 43.98
C PRO A 158 7.44 -0.52 44.79
N ASP A 159 8.54 0.10 44.35
CA ASP A 159 9.83 0.03 45.07
C ASP A 159 9.80 0.74 46.43
N GLN A 160 8.87 1.70 46.59
CA GLN A 160 8.59 2.39 47.84
C GLN A 160 7.99 1.45 48.90
N LEU A 161 7.17 0.49 48.47
CA LEU A 161 6.59 -0.53 49.36
C LEU A 161 7.62 -1.57 49.79
N LEU A 162 8.68 -1.75 49.01
CA LEU A 162 9.77 -2.70 49.28
C LEU A 162 10.98 -2.05 49.97
N GLY A 163 11.02 -0.72 50.07
CA GLY A 163 12.12 0.03 50.70
C GLY A 163 13.47 -0.09 49.97
N THR A 164 13.46 -0.58 48.73
CA THR A 164 14.67 -0.90 47.94
C THR A 164 15.21 0.28 47.15
N SER A 165 14.39 1.30 46.91
CA SER A 165 14.80 2.50 46.16
C SER A 165 13.98 3.73 46.59
N THR A 166 14.51 4.93 46.33
CA THR A 166 13.75 6.18 46.52
C THR A 166 12.89 6.46 45.30
N ILE A 167 11.72 7.10 45.48
CA ILE A 167 10.82 7.55 44.40
C ILE A 167 11.60 8.19 43.25
N HIS A 168 12.51 9.11 43.59
CA HIS A 168 13.32 9.82 42.61
C HIS A 168 14.30 8.91 41.85
N SER A 169 14.82 7.85 42.47
CA SER A 169 15.72 6.91 41.82
C SER A 169 14.99 5.96 40.86
N ALA A 170 13.79 5.49 41.21
CA ALA A 170 12.96 4.64 40.35
C ALA A 170 12.41 5.40 39.15
N GLN A 171 11.88 6.62 39.35
CA GLN A 171 11.45 7.51 38.27
C GLN A 171 12.60 7.85 37.31
N ARG A 172 13.81 8.08 37.84
CA ARG A 172 15.01 8.34 37.06
C ARG A 172 15.44 7.14 36.24
N ALA A 173 15.41 5.93 36.80
CA ALA A 173 15.72 4.70 36.07
C ALA A 173 14.71 4.42 34.95
N ALA A 174 13.42 4.63 35.22
CA ALA A 174 12.35 4.51 34.24
C ALA A 174 12.50 5.54 33.09
N TRP A 175 12.80 6.80 33.44
CA TRP A 175 13.07 7.87 32.47
C TRP A 175 14.31 7.57 31.60
N ASP A 176 15.42 7.14 32.22
CA ASP A 176 16.65 6.81 31.49
C ASP A 176 16.43 5.64 30.51
N ARG A 177 15.61 4.64 30.88
CA ARG A 177 15.22 3.55 29.98
C ARG A 177 14.42 4.08 28.78
N LEU A 178 13.40 4.89 29.01
CA LEU A 178 12.57 5.49 27.95
C LEU A 178 13.40 6.33 26.97
N VAL A 179 14.22 7.24 27.49
CA VAL A 179 15.10 8.11 26.67
C VAL A 179 16.12 7.28 25.89
N SER A 180 16.63 6.19 26.48
CA SER A 180 17.59 5.31 25.81
C SER A 180 16.99 4.57 24.61
N GLN A 181 15.71 4.21 24.68
CA GLN A 181 14.99 3.55 23.61
C GLN A 181 14.54 4.57 22.55
N GLY A 182 14.18 5.79 22.98
CA GLY A 182 13.54 6.80 22.13
C GLY A 182 12.09 6.40 21.84
N VAL A 183 11.47 7.02 20.84
CA VAL A 183 10.14 6.60 20.39
C VAL A 183 10.24 5.21 19.75
N THR A 184 9.64 4.21 20.39
CA THR A 184 9.61 2.80 19.96
C THR A 184 8.16 2.31 19.87
N GLY A 185 7.96 1.04 19.50
CA GLY A 185 6.62 0.47 19.25
C GLY A 185 6.41 0.04 17.80
N PHE A 186 7.48 0.03 17.01
CA PHE A 186 7.53 -0.53 15.67
C PHE A 186 8.24 -1.88 15.75
N VAL A 187 7.47 -2.95 15.74
CA VAL A 187 8.01 -4.31 15.72
C VAL A 187 7.87 -4.82 14.30
N ASP A 188 8.98 -5.24 13.69
CA ASP A 188 8.90 -5.86 12.37
C ASP A 188 8.37 -7.30 12.45
N ARG A 189 8.15 -7.92 11.28
CA ARG A 189 7.67 -9.31 11.19
C ARG A 189 8.59 -10.31 11.91
N ALA A 190 9.87 -9.98 12.09
CA ALA A 190 10.85 -10.81 12.77
C ALA A 190 10.92 -10.53 14.29
N GLY A 191 10.03 -9.70 14.84
CA GLY A 191 9.99 -9.41 16.27
C GLY A 191 11.02 -8.37 16.74
N ARG A 192 11.69 -7.67 15.83
CA ARG A 192 12.72 -6.68 16.20
C ARG A 192 12.08 -5.33 16.48
N ASP A 193 12.44 -4.72 17.60
CA ASP A 193 12.05 -3.36 17.93
C ASP A 193 12.84 -2.32 17.13
N TRP A 194 12.12 -1.41 16.49
CA TRP A 194 12.68 -0.27 15.80
C TRP A 194 12.44 1.02 16.59
N ASN A 195 13.45 1.88 16.59
CA ASN A 195 13.29 3.28 16.95
C ASN A 195 12.71 4.05 15.75
N LEU A 196 11.83 5.02 16.01
CA LEU A 196 11.14 5.83 15.01
C LEU A 196 12.08 6.34 13.91
N ALA A 197 13.18 6.99 14.28
CA ALA A 197 14.15 7.55 13.32
C ALA A 197 14.76 6.47 12.41
N SER A 198 15.06 5.30 12.97
CA SER A 198 15.64 4.19 12.20
C SER A 198 14.61 3.51 11.29
N TYR A 199 13.35 3.44 11.73
CA TYR A 199 12.26 2.93 10.91
C TYR A 199 11.97 3.86 9.73
N VAL A 200 11.81 5.17 9.99
CA VAL A 200 11.55 6.18 8.95
C VAL A 200 12.71 6.22 7.93
N GLU A 201 13.96 6.25 8.39
CA GLU A 201 15.14 6.18 7.50
C GLU A 201 15.06 4.95 6.59
N MET A 202 14.82 3.77 7.18
CA MET A 202 14.75 2.52 6.43
C MET A 202 13.58 2.51 5.45
N ALA A 203 12.38 2.92 5.87
CA ALA A 203 11.16 2.90 5.06
C ALA A 203 11.28 3.83 3.86
N VAL A 204 11.65 5.10 4.10
CA VAL A 204 11.79 6.10 3.05
C VAL A 204 12.89 5.69 2.07
N ARG A 205 14.08 5.33 2.57
CA ARG A 205 15.19 4.92 1.70
C ARG A 205 14.85 3.69 0.86
N THR A 206 14.12 2.73 1.43
CA THR A 206 13.73 1.53 0.70
C THR A 206 12.72 1.86 -0.40
N ALA A 207 11.73 2.71 -0.10
CA ALA A 207 10.75 3.14 -1.08
C ALA A 207 11.39 3.96 -2.22
N THR A 208 12.22 4.97 -1.90
CA THR A 208 12.89 5.79 -2.91
C THR A 208 13.93 5.00 -3.71
N GLY A 209 14.68 4.09 -3.08
CA GLY A 209 15.61 3.21 -3.79
C GLY A 209 14.92 2.18 -4.70
N ARG A 210 13.72 1.73 -4.34
CA ARG A 210 12.88 0.90 -5.21
C ARG A 210 12.32 1.70 -6.37
N ALA A 211 11.73 2.86 -6.10
CA ALA A 211 11.21 3.76 -7.12
C ALA A 211 12.27 4.14 -8.16
N TRP A 212 13.48 4.46 -7.70
CA TRP A 212 14.64 4.67 -8.58
C TRP A 212 14.90 3.49 -9.51
N ASN A 213 15.05 2.30 -8.92
CA ASN A 213 15.34 1.09 -9.68
C ASN A 213 14.20 0.72 -10.63
N ASP A 214 12.96 0.85 -10.21
CA ASP A 214 11.79 0.51 -11.03
C ASP A 214 11.60 1.51 -12.17
N GLY A 215 11.81 2.81 -11.95
CA GLY A 215 11.85 3.81 -13.01
C GLY A 215 12.97 3.55 -14.01
N HIS A 216 14.15 3.14 -13.51
CA HIS A 216 15.28 2.75 -14.35
C HIS A 216 14.94 1.53 -15.23
N LEU A 217 14.34 0.49 -14.64
CA LEU A 217 13.90 -0.69 -15.39
C LEU A 217 12.77 -0.37 -16.37
N ALA A 218 11.83 0.50 -16.00
CA ALA A 218 10.75 0.93 -16.88
C ALA A 218 11.28 1.64 -18.13
N ARG A 219 12.36 2.42 -18.00
CA ARG A 219 13.06 3.01 -19.16
C ARG A 219 13.72 1.96 -20.04
N MET A 220 14.41 0.98 -19.45
CA MET A 220 15.03 -0.09 -20.23
C MET A 220 13.98 -0.88 -21.01
N ALA A 221 12.87 -1.25 -20.35
CA ALA A 221 11.76 -1.93 -20.99
C ALA A 221 11.15 -1.10 -22.14
N SER A 222 10.94 0.21 -21.93
CA SER A 222 10.35 1.08 -22.97
C SER A 222 11.26 1.30 -24.19
N THR A 223 12.54 0.94 -24.09
CA THR A 223 13.54 1.06 -25.17
C THR A 223 13.93 -0.30 -25.76
N GLY A 224 13.28 -1.39 -25.31
CA GLY A 224 13.54 -2.76 -25.81
C GLY A 224 14.77 -3.43 -25.20
N VAL A 225 15.37 -2.85 -24.15
CA VAL A 225 16.49 -3.49 -23.43
C VAL A 225 15.95 -4.45 -22.39
N GLU A 226 16.07 -5.75 -22.67
CA GLU A 226 15.50 -6.81 -21.82
C GLU A 226 16.48 -7.39 -20.79
N LEU A 227 17.77 -7.10 -20.92
CA LEU A 227 18.82 -7.67 -20.09
C LEU A 227 19.48 -6.61 -19.21
N VAL A 228 19.70 -6.97 -17.95
CA VAL A 228 20.26 -6.08 -16.94
C VAL A 228 21.29 -6.80 -16.08
N THR A 229 22.17 -6.05 -15.44
CA THR A 229 23.01 -6.52 -14.35
C THR A 229 22.90 -5.55 -13.18
N ILE A 230 23.57 -5.81 -12.06
CA ILE A 230 23.57 -4.92 -10.90
C ILE A 230 24.94 -4.29 -10.67
N THR A 231 24.93 -3.06 -10.14
CA THR A 231 26.16 -2.35 -9.81
C THR A 231 27.00 -3.10 -8.78
N ARG A 232 28.32 -3.08 -8.97
CA ARG A 232 29.26 -3.71 -8.03
C ARG A 232 29.41 -2.91 -6.74
N SER A 233 29.29 -3.59 -5.61
CA SER A 233 29.62 -3.05 -4.30
C SER A 233 30.98 -3.58 -3.80
N ARG A 234 31.73 -2.78 -3.04
CA ARG A 234 32.97 -3.26 -2.40
C ARG A 234 32.71 -4.36 -1.37
N HIS A 235 31.56 -4.30 -0.68
CA HIS A 235 31.16 -5.19 0.40
C HIS A 235 29.66 -5.51 0.29
N ALA A 236 29.24 -6.17 -0.79
CA ALA A 236 27.85 -6.62 -0.90
C ALA A 236 27.46 -7.55 0.26
N CYS A 237 26.19 -7.48 0.66
CA CYS A 237 25.64 -8.41 1.64
C CYS A 237 25.48 -9.81 1.02
N ARG A 238 25.23 -10.81 1.87
CA ARG A 238 25.04 -12.19 1.40
C ARG A 238 23.90 -12.39 0.39
N LEU A 239 22.89 -11.50 0.39
CA LEU A 239 21.74 -11.60 -0.51
C LEU A 239 22.09 -11.10 -1.91
N CYS A 240 22.70 -9.92 -2.00
CA CYS A 240 22.99 -9.29 -3.29
C CYS A 240 24.24 -9.83 -3.98
N ILE A 241 25.25 -10.31 -3.23
CA ILE A 241 26.50 -10.83 -3.81
C ILE A 241 26.26 -12.02 -4.75
N ARG A 242 25.17 -12.79 -4.55
CA ARG A 242 24.74 -13.86 -5.46
C ARG A 242 24.46 -13.35 -6.87
N TRP A 243 24.10 -12.08 -7.02
CA TRP A 243 23.64 -11.51 -8.29
C TRP A 243 24.68 -10.58 -8.93
N GLU A 244 25.70 -10.13 -8.19
CA GLU A 244 26.77 -9.30 -8.75
C GLU A 244 27.53 -10.07 -9.83
N GLY A 245 27.78 -9.40 -10.97
CA GLY A 245 28.47 -9.99 -12.12
C GLY A 245 27.63 -10.98 -12.95
N ARG A 246 26.34 -11.14 -12.65
CA ARG A 246 25.43 -12.02 -13.41
C ARG A 246 24.42 -11.22 -14.22
N VAL A 247 23.98 -11.78 -15.35
CA VAL A 247 22.95 -11.19 -16.19
C VAL A 247 21.58 -11.64 -15.69
N LEU A 248 20.66 -10.70 -15.58
CA LEU A 248 19.25 -10.89 -15.26
C LEU A 248 18.39 -10.44 -16.44
N ALA A 249 17.26 -11.09 -16.65
CA ALA A 249 16.28 -10.67 -17.65
C ALA A 249 15.07 -9.97 -17.00
N LEU A 250 14.53 -8.96 -17.67
CA LEU A 250 13.27 -8.33 -17.28
C LEU A 250 12.08 -9.27 -17.52
N SER A 251 12.12 -10.04 -18.62
CA SER A 251 11.08 -10.97 -19.05
C SER A 251 11.68 -12.26 -19.65
N GLY A 252 10.85 -13.30 -19.76
CA GLY A 252 11.22 -14.58 -20.37
C GLY A 252 11.97 -15.56 -19.43
N PRO A 253 12.35 -16.75 -19.93
CA PRO A 253 12.93 -17.82 -19.12
C PRO A 253 14.43 -17.61 -18.82
N ALA A 254 14.88 -18.03 -17.65
CA ALA A 254 16.32 -18.10 -17.33
C ALA A 254 17.03 -19.19 -18.16
N GLY A 255 18.35 -19.07 -18.31
CA GLY A 255 19.20 -19.99 -19.07
C GLY A 255 19.96 -19.33 -20.22
N GLU A 256 20.63 -20.14 -21.03
CA GLU A 256 21.35 -19.67 -22.22
C GLU A 256 20.39 -19.12 -23.27
N ARG A 257 20.65 -17.89 -23.71
CA ARG A 257 19.91 -17.22 -24.78
C ARG A 257 20.86 -16.84 -25.91
N LEU A 258 20.47 -17.12 -27.15
CA LEU A 258 21.09 -16.54 -28.33
C LEU A 258 20.44 -15.18 -28.58
N VAL A 259 21.23 -14.12 -28.45
CA VAL A 259 20.76 -12.73 -28.62
C VAL A 259 21.65 -12.04 -29.65
N GLU A 260 21.07 -11.15 -30.45
CA GLU A 260 21.85 -10.34 -31.40
C GLU A 260 22.80 -9.41 -30.64
N HIS A 261 24.02 -9.29 -31.17
CA HIS A 261 25.01 -8.36 -30.67
C HIS A 261 24.52 -6.92 -30.90
N THR A 262 24.64 -6.05 -29.89
CA THR A 262 24.03 -4.71 -29.97
C THR A 262 24.59 -3.83 -31.10
N LEU A 263 25.86 -4.04 -31.48
CA LEU A 263 26.55 -3.23 -32.51
C LEU A 263 26.88 -3.99 -33.81
N THR A 264 26.61 -5.30 -33.91
CA THR A 264 27.05 -6.11 -35.06
C THR A 264 26.00 -7.16 -35.40
N ASP A 265 25.94 -7.63 -36.64
CA ASP A 265 24.98 -8.66 -37.09
C ASP A 265 25.33 -10.09 -36.61
N GLU A 266 26.13 -10.21 -35.55
CA GLU A 266 26.54 -11.49 -34.95
C GLU A 266 25.60 -11.88 -33.81
N THR A 267 25.45 -13.17 -33.55
CA THR A 267 24.71 -13.67 -32.38
C THR A 267 25.68 -14.00 -31.25
N VAL A 268 25.34 -13.60 -30.04
CA VAL A 268 26.12 -13.86 -28.82
C VAL A 268 25.28 -14.73 -27.89
N THR A 269 25.92 -15.74 -27.32
CA THR A 269 25.30 -16.54 -26.25
C THR A 269 25.43 -15.79 -24.93
N VAL A 270 24.30 -15.52 -24.28
CA VAL A 270 24.24 -14.88 -22.96
C VAL A 270 23.63 -15.85 -21.96
N ASP A 271 24.33 -16.12 -20.86
CA ASP A 271 23.82 -16.91 -19.74
C ASP A 271 22.99 -16.01 -18.80
N VAL A 272 21.66 -16.18 -18.84
CA VAL A 272 20.73 -15.43 -17.99
C VAL A 272 20.50 -16.22 -16.71
N ALA A 273 20.99 -15.69 -15.58
CA ALA A 273 20.93 -16.39 -14.30
C ALA A 273 19.51 -16.51 -13.74
N ALA A 274 18.70 -15.46 -13.86
CA ALA A 274 17.31 -15.42 -13.39
C ALA A 274 16.55 -14.23 -14.00
N THR A 275 15.24 -14.18 -13.79
CA THR A 275 14.50 -12.92 -14.00
C THR A 275 14.73 -11.95 -12.85
N VAL A 276 14.56 -10.65 -13.09
CA VAL A 276 14.63 -9.63 -12.04
C VAL A 276 13.65 -9.93 -10.91
N GLU A 277 12.45 -10.40 -11.22
CA GLU A 277 11.45 -10.74 -10.21
C GLU A 277 11.86 -11.96 -9.37
N GLN A 278 12.39 -13.01 -9.99
CA GLN A 278 12.95 -14.15 -9.26
C GLN A 278 14.09 -13.72 -8.34
N ALA A 279 15.01 -12.89 -8.84
CA ALA A 279 16.11 -12.37 -8.03
C ALA A 279 15.62 -11.55 -6.82
N ARG A 280 14.56 -10.74 -7.01
CA ARG A 280 13.91 -9.98 -5.93
C ARG A 280 13.28 -10.89 -4.88
N LEU A 281 12.57 -11.94 -5.30
CA LEU A 281 11.99 -12.95 -4.39
C LEU A 281 13.07 -13.67 -3.58
N GLU A 282 14.25 -13.89 -4.16
CA GLU A 282 15.42 -14.45 -3.48
C GLU A 282 16.21 -13.44 -2.62
N GLY A 283 15.81 -12.17 -2.59
CA GLY A 283 16.34 -11.15 -1.67
C GLY A 283 17.19 -10.06 -2.32
N LEU A 284 17.29 -10.00 -3.65
CA LEU A 284 17.84 -8.83 -4.34
C LEU A 284 16.96 -7.59 -4.08
N MET A 285 17.58 -6.41 -3.94
CA MET A 285 16.87 -5.16 -3.58
C MET A 285 16.09 -5.24 -2.26
N HIS A 286 16.65 -5.94 -1.27
CA HIS A 286 16.13 -5.96 0.10
C HIS A 286 16.10 -4.55 0.75
N PRO A 287 15.43 -4.37 1.90
CA PRO A 287 15.41 -3.08 2.58
C PRO A 287 16.81 -2.51 2.82
N ASN A 288 16.98 -1.21 2.58
CA ASN A 288 18.27 -0.49 2.68
C ASN A 288 19.38 -0.98 1.71
N CYS A 289 19.02 -1.75 0.67
CA CYS A 289 19.94 -2.10 -0.41
C CYS A 289 20.48 -0.82 -1.12
N ARG A 290 21.70 -0.90 -1.66
CA ARG A 290 22.35 0.17 -2.43
C ARG A 290 22.61 -0.21 -3.88
N HIS A 291 22.30 -1.45 -4.26
CA HIS A 291 22.45 -1.91 -5.63
C HIS A 291 21.49 -1.17 -6.54
N GLN A 292 21.97 -0.92 -7.75
CA GLN A 292 21.17 -0.37 -8.83
C GLN A 292 21.19 -1.36 -9.99
N PHE A 293 20.08 -1.47 -10.71
CA PHE A 293 20.12 -2.14 -12.01
C PHE A 293 20.85 -1.25 -13.02
N VAL A 294 21.58 -1.88 -13.94
CA VAL A 294 22.27 -1.25 -15.06
C VAL A 294 22.01 -2.08 -16.32
N PRO A 295 21.92 -1.45 -17.51
CA PRO A 295 21.62 -2.17 -18.74
C PRO A 295 22.78 -3.10 -19.11
N TYR A 296 22.43 -4.31 -19.55
CA TYR A 296 23.37 -5.25 -20.16
C TYR A 296 23.11 -5.31 -21.66
N LEU A 297 24.05 -4.82 -22.44
CA LEU A 297 24.01 -4.85 -23.90
C LEU A 297 24.87 -6.01 -24.40
N PRO A 298 24.28 -7.03 -25.04
CA PRO A 298 25.01 -8.18 -25.56
C PRO A 298 26.22 -7.78 -26.42
N GLY A 299 27.40 -8.24 -26.00
CA GLY A 299 28.68 -8.00 -26.69
C GLY A 299 29.34 -6.63 -26.43
N VAL A 300 28.63 -5.68 -25.81
CA VAL A 300 29.18 -4.36 -25.44
C VAL A 300 29.49 -4.28 -23.94
N THR A 301 28.57 -4.73 -23.09
CA THR A 301 28.72 -4.61 -21.64
C THR A 301 29.74 -5.62 -21.11
N LYS A 302 30.76 -5.13 -20.40
CA LYS A 302 31.72 -5.97 -19.66
C LYS A 302 31.20 -6.23 -18.26
N LEU A 303 31.00 -7.50 -17.93
CA LEU A 303 30.57 -7.91 -16.60
C LEU A 303 31.74 -7.87 -15.61
N ASP A 304 31.42 -7.47 -14.37
CA ASP A 304 32.32 -7.61 -13.25
C ASP A 304 32.58 -9.07 -12.90
N GLU A 305 33.79 -9.37 -12.41
CA GLU A 305 34.12 -10.69 -11.88
C GLU A 305 33.19 -11.07 -10.71
N ILE A 306 32.66 -12.30 -10.76
CA ILE A 306 31.87 -12.88 -9.68
C ILE A 306 32.77 -13.09 -8.45
N ARG A 307 32.31 -12.62 -7.29
CA ARG A 307 33.06 -12.68 -6.02
C ARG A 307 32.31 -13.45 -4.95
N GLU A 308 33.06 -14.01 -4.02
CA GLU A 308 32.50 -14.63 -2.82
C GLU A 308 32.11 -13.60 -1.76
N HIS A 309 31.18 -13.99 -0.89
CA HIS A 309 30.71 -13.18 0.22
C HIS A 309 31.79 -12.99 1.28
N ASP A 310 32.14 -11.74 1.59
CA ASP A 310 33.02 -11.40 2.70
C ASP A 310 32.21 -11.18 4.00
N ALA A 311 31.99 -12.27 4.72
CA ALA A 311 31.29 -12.25 6.01
C ALA A 311 32.00 -11.36 7.06
N LYS A 312 33.33 -11.23 7.01
CA LYS A 312 34.09 -10.42 7.96
C LYS A 312 33.84 -8.94 7.73
N ALA A 313 33.86 -8.49 6.48
CA ALA A 313 33.56 -7.11 6.13
C ALA A 313 32.09 -6.73 6.43
N GLU A 314 31.16 -7.66 6.23
CA GLU A 314 29.76 -7.47 6.64
C GLU A 314 29.66 -7.28 8.17
N GLN A 315 30.30 -8.15 8.96
CA GLN A 315 30.32 -8.02 10.42
C GLN A 315 30.96 -6.70 10.87
N ASP A 316 32.10 -6.30 10.30
CA ASP A 316 32.74 -5.03 10.64
C ASP A 316 31.82 -3.83 10.35
N ARG A 317 31.00 -3.90 9.29
CA ARG A 317 30.02 -2.87 8.99
C ARG A 317 28.89 -2.85 10.03
N GLU A 318 28.39 -4.02 10.45
CA GLU A 318 27.37 -4.14 11.48
C GLU A 318 27.84 -3.61 12.84
N ASP A 319 29.07 -3.93 13.22
CA ASP A 319 29.72 -3.42 14.44
C ASP A 319 29.82 -1.89 14.40
N LEU A 320 30.21 -1.31 13.25
CA LEU A 320 30.21 0.14 13.06
C LEU A 320 28.79 0.73 13.21
N ARG A 321 27.75 0.08 12.67
CA ARG A 321 26.36 0.54 12.87
C ARG A 321 25.93 0.45 14.34
N ALA A 322 26.39 -0.56 15.08
CA ALA A 322 26.09 -0.72 16.50
C ALA A 322 26.71 0.42 17.33
N LEU A 323 27.97 0.78 17.03
CA LEU A 323 28.65 1.91 17.66
C LEU A 323 27.96 3.25 17.35
N GLU A 324 27.54 3.48 16.10
CA GLU A 324 26.79 4.68 15.74
C GLU A 324 25.44 4.77 16.46
N ARG A 325 24.70 3.66 16.57
CA ARG A 325 23.46 3.59 17.37
C ARG A 325 23.73 3.92 18.84
N LYS A 326 24.85 3.44 19.41
CA LYS A 326 25.28 3.74 20.77
C LYS A 326 25.60 5.23 20.95
N VAL A 327 26.23 5.88 19.96
CA VAL A 327 26.43 7.34 19.97
C VAL A 327 25.09 8.08 19.99
N ARG A 328 24.16 7.74 19.09
CA ARG A 328 22.83 8.39 19.01
C ARG A 328 22.04 8.22 20.32
N ARG A 329 22.07 7.02 20.90
CA ARG A 329 21.47 6.74 22.22
C ARG A 329 22.04 7.65 23.31
N ASN A 330 23.35 7.80 23.39
CA ASN A 330 23.98 8.66 24.41
C ASN A 330 23.70 10.15 24.17
N LYS A 331 23.58 10.60 22.91
CA LYS A 331 23.16 11.98 22.59
C LYS A 331 21.72 12.26 23.01
N ARG A 332 20.79 11.32 22.79
CA ARG A 332 19.41 11.42 23.29
C ARG A 332 19.39 11.53 24.82
N LYS A 333 20.19 10.71 25.52
CA LYS A 333 20.36 10.81 26.98
C LYS A 333 20.89 12.17 27.44
N ALA A 334 21.85 12.74 26.74
CA ALA A 334 22.37 14.07 27.08
C ALA A 334 21.30 15.17 26.89
N ALA A 335 20.50 15.09 25.83
CA ALA A 335 19.47 16.08 25.52
C ALA A 335 18.28 16.03 26.50
N ALA A 336 17.95 14.84 27.01
CA ALA A 336 16.82 14.60 27.91
C ALA A 336 17.25 14.35 29.37
N ALA A 337 18.50 14.68 29.73
CA ALA A 337 19.00 14.54 31.09
C ALA A 337 18.20 15.43 32.07
N LEU A 338 17.96 14.90 33.28
CA LEU A 338 17.24 15.63 34.32
C LEU A 338 18.19 16.53 35.11
N THR A 339 19.46 16.13 35.26
CA THR A 339 20.50 16.95 35.91
C THR A 339 21.71 17.20 35.00
N ASP A 340 22.51 18.22 35.35
CA ASP A 340 23.74 18.54 34.62
C ASP A 340 24.79 17.44 34.74
N ASP A 341 24.89 16.76 35.88
CA ASP A 341 25.82 15.64 36.07
C ASP A 341 25.51 14.47 35.12
N GLU A 342 24.22 14.15 34.94
CA GLU A 342 23.76 13.12 34.00
C GLU A 342 24.07 13.50 32.56
N ARG A 343 23.83 14.77 32.22
CA ARG A 343 24.16 15.32 30.90
C ARG A 343 25.65 15.17 30.62
N GLN A 344 26.51 15.62 31.54
CA GLN A 344 27.96 15.49 31.39
C GLN A 344 28.41 14.02 31.31
N ALA A 345 27.80 13.13 32.09
CA ALA A 345 28.08 11.69 32.02
C ALA A 345 27.71 11.09 30.65
N ALA A 346 26.56 11.49 30.08
CA ALA A 346 26.15 11.08 28.75
C ALA A 346 27.09 11.63 27.66
N GLU A 347 27.52 12.90 27.76
CA GLU A 347 28.49 13.53 26.86
C GLU A 347 29.87 12.86 26.93
N ARG A 348 30.32 12.41 28.12
CA ARG A 348 31.51 11.56 28.25
C ARG A 348 31.36 10.23 27.51
N ARG A 349 30.21 9.56 27.65
CA ARG A 349 29.92 8.31 26.92
C ARG A 349 29.88 8.51 25.39
N VAL A 350 29.38 9.66 24.91
CA VAL A 350 29.47 10.03 23.49
C VAL A 350 30.92 10.07 23.04
N ARG A 351 31.79 10.81 23.74
CA ARG A 351 33.22 10.93 23.40
C ARG A 351 33.94 9.58 23.39
N ASN A 352 33.66 8.73 24.38
CA ASN A 352 34.24 7.38 24.47
C ASN A 352 33.80 6.50 23.29
N THR A 353 32.50 6.46 22.98
CA THR A 353 31.99 5.68 21.85
C THR A 353 32.53 6.21 20.51
N GLN A 354 32.70 7.53 20.37
CA GLN A 354 33.34 8.11 19.19
C GLN A 354 34.83 7.76 19.06
N ALA A 355 35.51 7.48 20.18
CA ALA A 355 36.86 6.93 20.16
C ALA A 355 36.86 5.47 19.70
N GLU A 356 35.90 4.65 20.18
CA GLU A 356 35.68 3.28 19.70
C GLU A 356 35.45 3.27 18.17
N ILE A 357 34.64 4.19 17.64
CA ILE A 357 34.42 4.33 16.18
C ILE A 357 35.71 4.65 15.44
N ARG A 358 36.54 5.58 15.96
CA ARG A 358 37.81 5.93 15.31
C ARG A 358 38.74 4.73 15.23
N GLU A 359 38.84 3.95 16.31
CA GLU A 359 39.69 2.77 16.34
C GLU A 359 39.16 1.68 15.41
N HIS A 360 37.84 1.43 15.43
CA HIS A 360 37.21 0.45 14.54
C HIS A 360 37.40 0.78 13.06
N VAL A 361 37.24 2.05 12.68
CA VAL A 361 37.45 2.52 11.31
C VAL A 361 38.93 2.44 10.91
N LYS A 362 39.85 2.79 11.82
CA LYS A 362 41.29 2.66 11.58
C LYS A 362 41.70 1.19 11.35
N ARG A 363 41.10 0.26 12.11
CA ARG A 363 41.35 -1.19 12.01
C ARG A 363 40.78 -1.81 10.74
N THR A 364 39.59 -1.38 10.32
CA THR A 364 38.82 -2.05 9.25
C THR A 364 38.92 -1.35 7.89
N GLY A 365 39.39 -0.10 7.84
CA GLY A 365 39.40 0.71 6.63
C GLY A 365 38.02 1.23 6.18
N LEU A 366 36.96 1.00 6.97
CA LEU A 366 35.61 1.48 6.66
C LEU A 366 35.53 3.01 6.72
N ASN A 367 34.76 3.62 5.81
CA ASN A 367 34.57 5.07 5.86
C ASN A 367 33.65 5.49 7.02
N ARG A 368 34.14 6.38 7.90
CA ARG A 368 33.36 6.97 8.99
C ARG A 368 32.42 8.06 8.47
N LYS A 369 31.13 7.79 8.44
CA LYS A 369 30.10 8.76 8.08
C LYS A 369 29.59 9.51 9.32
N ARG A 370 30.17 10.68 9.61
CA ARG A 370 29.85 11.50 10.82
C ARG A 370 28.37 11.87 10.96
N TYR A 371 27.66 12.02 9.83
CA TYR A 371 26.23 12.33 9.82
C TYR A 371 25.43 11.27 10.59
N ARG A 372 25.81 9.98 10.46
CA ARG A 372 25.13 8.84 11.11
C ARG A 372 25.24 8.85 12.63
N GLU A 373 26.14 9.64 13.20
CA GLU A 373 26.27 9.77 14.65
C GLU A 373 25.34 10.84 15.22
N GLN A 374 24.69 11.65 14.40
CA GLN A 374 23.73 12.66 14.87
C GLN A 374 22.36 12.02 15.15
N VAL A 375 21.60 12.62 16.07
CA VAL A 375 20.25 12.13 16.40
C VAL A 375 19.31 12.23 15.18
N ASN A 376 19.50 13.28 14.38
CA ASN A 376 18.82 13.51 13.09
C ASN A 376 19.58 12.91 11.89
N LEU A 377 20.55 12.02 12.12
CA LEU A 377 21.41 11.45 11.08
C LEU A 377 22.10 12.50 10.18
N GLY A 378 22.31 13.71 10.68
CA GLY A 378 23.13 14.75 10.05
C GLY A 378 22.43 15.50 8.93
N HIS A 379 21.12 15.38 8.84
CA HIS A 379 20.28 16.00 7.81
C HIS A 379 19.93 17.47 8.09
N GLY A 380 20.83 18.16 8.80
CA GLY A 380 20.82 19.61 8.93
C GLY A 380 19.66 20.21 9.73
N ASP A 381 19.59 21.54 9.67
CA ASP A 381 18.51 22.37 10.21
C ASP A 381 17.20 22.07 9.47
N LEU A 382 16.11 21.93 10.20
CA LEU A 382 14.80 21.64 9.63
C LEU A 382 14.35 22.68 8.63
N ARG A 383 14.70 23.95 8.85
CA ARG A 383 14.37 24.98 7.87
C ARG A 383 15.00 24.71 6.52
N ALA A 384 16.18 24.08 6.50
CA ALA A 384 16.83 23.69 5.26
C ALA A 384 16.17 22.46 4.63
N ALA A 385 15.70 21.50 5.44
CA ALA A 385 14.93 20.36 4.96
C ALA A 385 13.57 20.80 4.39
N GLU A 386 12.81 21.63 5.11
CA GLU A 386 11.54 22.20 4.66
C GLU A 386 11.70 22.93 3.32
N ARG A 387 12.70 23.83 3.18
CA ARG A 387 12.96 24.51 1.91
C ARG A 387 13.25 23.55 0.75
N ARG A 388 14.01 22.47 0.99
CA ARG A 388 14.30 21.47 -0.06
C ARG A 388 13.07 20.67 -0.43
N LEU A 389 12.24 20.32 0.55
CA LEU A 389 10.96 19.64 0.31
C LEU A 389 9.97 20.52 -0.46
N ASP A 390 9.92 21.81 -0.14
CA ASP A 390 9.10 22.77 -0.89
C ASP A 390 9.59 22.90 -2.33
N GLN A 391 10.91 23.06 -2.53
CA GLN A 391 11.51 23.08 -3.88
C GLN A 391 11.25 21.79 -4.66
N LEU A 392 11.35 20.64 -4.01
CA LEU A 392 11.03 19.35 -4.60
C LEU A 392 9.56 19.27 -5.02
N ALA A 393 8.65 19.71 -4.15
CA ALA A 393 7.22 19.71 -4.42
C ALA A 393 6.89 20.59 -5.64
N ASP A 394 7.52 21.76 -5.74
CA ASP A 394 7.37 22.65 -6.91
C ASP A 394 7.86 21.94 -8.19
N GLN A 395 9.04 21.32 -8.15
CA GLN A 395 9.60 20.57 -9.29
C GLN A 395 8.73 19.39 -9.71
N VAL A 396 8.25 18.58 -8.77
CA VAL A 396 7.37 17.43 -9.05
C VAL A 396 6.03 17.90 -9.60
N THR A 397 5.47 19.00 -9.08
CA THR A 397 4.21 19.56 -9.56
C THR A 397 4.34 20.07 -10.99
N GLU A 398 5.40 20.83 -11.29
CA GLU A 398 5.70 21.28 -12.65
C GLU A 398 5.98 20.11 -13.60
N GLY A 399 6.73 19.11 -13.16
CA GLY A 399 7.05 17.90 -13.93
C GLY A 399 5.82 17.02 -14.18
N SER A 400 4.95 16.84 -13.19
CA SER A 400 3.72 16.06 -13.33
C SER A 400 2.69 16.75 -14.22
N ALA A 401 2.56 18.08 -14.16
CA ALA A 401 1.67 18.83 -15.05
C ALA A 401 2.12 18.71 -16.52
N GLU A 402 3.43 18.81 -16.77
CA GLU A 402 3.99 18.63 -18.11
C GLU A 402 3.91 17.17 -18.57
N GLN A 403 4.18 16.21 -17.69
CA GLN A 403 4.07 14.78 -18.02
C GLN A 403 2.61 14.40 -18.32
N ASN A 404 1.63 14.85 -17.53
CA ASN A 404 0.22 14.60 -17.81
C ASN A 404 -0.21 15.17 -19.17
N ARG A 405 0.37 16.32 -19.57
CA ARG A 405 0.16 16.91 -20.90
C ARG A 405 0.79 16.04 -21.99
N LEU A 406 2.03 15.57 -21.80
CA LEU A 406 2.73 14.70 -22.75
C LEU A 406 2.05 13.33 -22.87
N ASP A 407 1.61 12.73 -21.77
CA ASP A 407 0.86 11.47 -21.72
C ASP A 407 -0.47 11.61 -22.46
N ALA A 408 -1.18 12.73 -22.29
CA ALA A 408 -2.39 13.01 -23.05
C ALA A 408 -2.13 13.11 -24.57
N ILE A 409 -1.00 13.72 -24.96
CA ILE A 409 -0.58 13.80 -26.37
C ILE A 409 -0.19 12.41 -26.90
N ALA A 410 0.58 11.63 -26.15
CA ALA A 410 1.00 10.29 -26.54
C ALA A 410 -0.19 9.31 -26.62
N ALA A 411 -1.12 9.39 -25.69
CA ALA A 411 -2.38 8.64 -25.73
C ALA A 411 -3.23 9.03 -26.94
N GLU A 412 -3.30 10.32 -27.28
CA GLU A 412 -3.96 10.78 -28.49
C GLU A 412 -3.29 10.24 -29.76
N GLN A 413 -1.95 10.29 -29.84
CA GLN A 413 -1.22 9.75 -30.98
C GLN A 413 -1.37 8.24 -31.12
N THR A 414 -1.41 7.51 -30.00
CA THR A 414 -1.63 6.05 -29.99
C THR A 414 -3.03 5.73 -30.48
N ARG A 415 -4.06 6.39 -29.92
CA ARG A 415 -5.45 6.26 -30.39
C ARG A 415 -5.58 6.58 -31.87
N ARG A 416 -4.88 7.60 -32.35
CA ARG A 416 -4.87 7.95 -33.77
C ARG A 416 -4.24 6.85 -34.63
N ARG A 417 -3.10 6.29 -34.23
CA ARG A 417 -2.45 5.17 -34.94
C ARG A 417 -3.31 3.91 -34.95
N GLU A 418 -3.91 3.56 -33.82
CA GLU A 418 -4.83 2.43 -33.70
C GLU A 418 -6.08 2.64 -34.57
N ALA A 419 -6.64 3.85 -34.59
CA ALA A 419 -7.76 4.21 -35.46
C ALA A 419 -7.36 4.17 -36.96
N GLU A 420 -6.17 4.66 -37.31
CA GLU A 420 -5.63 4.58 -38.67
C GLU A 420 -5.39 3.12 -39.10
N GLN A 421 -4.88 2.27 -38.20
CA GLN A 421 -4.69 0.84 -38.45
C GLN A 421 -6.03 0.12 -38.61
N LEU A 422 -6.98 0.34 -37.70
CA LEU A 422 -8.31 -0.25 -37.77
C LEU A 422 -9.06 0.20 -39.02
N ALA A 423 -8.92 1.47 -39.40
CA ALA A 423 -9.46 1.99 -40.65
C ALA A 423 -8.82 1.29 -41.87
N ALA A 424 -7.51 1.11 -41.89
CA ALA A 424 -6.82 0.39 -42.96
C ALA A 424 -7.22 -1.08 -43.06
N GLU A 425 -7.37 -1.77 -41.91
CA GLU A 425 -7.85 -3.15 -41.84
C GLU A 425 -9.30 -3.27 -42.33
N LYS A 426 -10.17 -2.34 -41.92
CA LYS A 426 -11.55 -2.25 -42.39
C LYS A 426 -11.62 -1.99 -43.89
N THR A 427 -10.87 -1.02 -44.41
CA THR A 427 -10.81 -0.76 -45.86
C THR A 427 -10.30 -1.98 -46.63
N LYS A 428 -9.35 -2.74 -46.09
CA LYS A 428 -8.88 -3.98 -46.70
C LYS A 428 -9.96 -5.07 -46.72
N ALA A 429 -10.73 -5.21 -45.64
CA ALA A 429 -11.85 -6.15 -45.56
C ALA A 429 -13.00 -5.76 -46.50
N ASP A 430 -13.41 -4.49 -46.50
CA ASP A 430 -14.45 -3.94 -47.38
C ASP A 430 -14.09 -4.17 -48.87
N ASN A 431 -12.83 -3.94 -49.24
CA ASN A 431 -12.36 -4.21 -50.61
C ASN A 431 -12.36 -5.70 -50.96
N ALA A 432 -12.07 -6.59 -50.01
CA ALA A 432 -12.04 -8.03 -50.25
C ALA A 432 -13.42 -8.59 -50.63
N VAL A 433 -14.50 -8.07 -50.02
CA VAL A 433 -15.89 -8.44 -50.37
C VAL A 433 -16.21 -8.05 -51.81
N ALA A 434 -15.90 -6.80 -52.20
CA ALA A 434 -16.10 -6.32 -53.57
C ALA A 434 -15.23 -7.05 -54.59
N ASP A 435 -13.98 -7.40 -54.23
CA ASP A 435 -13.06 -8.16 -55.09
C ASP A 435 -13.53 -9.61 -55.30
N ALA A 436 -14.07 -10.26 -54.27
CA ALA A 436 -14.65 -11.60 -54.38
C ALA A 436 -15.88 -11.61 -55.32
N LEU A 437 -16.74 -10.60 -55.23
CA LEU A 437 -17.85 -10.42 -56.18
C LEU A 437 -17.36 -10.16 -57.61
N ALA A 438 -16.37 -9.28 -57.80
CA ALA A 438 -15.81 -8.97 -59.12
C ALA A 438 -15.13 -10.18 -59.76
N ALA A 439 -14.49 -11.03 -58.94
CA ALA A 439 -13.90 -12.30 -59.34
C ALA A 439 -14.91 -13.45 -59.49
N GLN A 440 -16.21 -13.21 -59.26
CA GLN A 440 -17.30 -14.20 -59.31
C GLN A 440 -17.10 -15.37 -58.33
N GLN A 441 -16.40 -15.14 -57.21
CA GLN A 441 -16.19 -16.13 -56.15
C GLN A 441 -17.34 -16.18 -55.15
N ARG A 442 -18.13 -15.11 -55.08
CA ARG A 442 -19.40 -14.99 -54.33
C ARG A 442 -20.43 -14.31 -55.23
N THR A 443 -21.70 -14.48 -54.90
CA THR A 443 -22.84 -13.81 -55.54
C THR A 443 -23.53 -12.82 -54.58
N PRO A 444 -24.21 -11.77 -55.08
CA PRO A 444 -24.88 -10.80 -54.21
C PRO A 444 -25.91 -11.41 -53.25
N ALA A 445 -26.60 -12.48 -53.65
CA ALA A 445 -27.56 -13.18 -52.79
C ALA A 445 -26.91 -13.88 -51.58
N GLU A 446 -25.61 -14.18 -51.63
CA GLU A 446 -24.85 -14.84 -50.55
C GLU A 446 -24.23 -13.82 -49.57
N LEU A 447 -24.49 -12.53 -49.75
CA LEU A 447 -24.03 -11.46 -48.86
C LEU A 447 -25.10 -11.10 -47.84
N SER A 448 -24.67 -10.74 -46.63
CA SER A 448 -25.55 -10.08 -45.66
C SER A 448 -25.91 -8.66 -46.11
N ASP A 449 -26.89 -8.04 -45.47
CA ASP A 449 -27.32 -6.68 -45.80
C ASP A 449 -26.21 -5.65 -45.54
N ASP A 450 -25.45 -5.81 -44.45
CA ASP A 450 -24.23 -5.06 -44.16
C ASP A 450 -23.17 -5.23 -45.27
N GLU A 451 -22.91 -6.46 -45.72
CA GLU A 451 -21.94 -6.74 -46.78
C GLU A 451 -22.39 -6.17 -48.15
N LEU A 452 -23.70 -6.18 -48.42
CA LEU A 452 -24.31 -5.57 -49.60
C LEU A 452 -24.14 -4.05 -49.61
N ALA A 453 -24.42 -3.40 -48.48
CA ALA A 453 -24.25 -1.95 -48.32
C ALA A 453 -22.77 -1.54 -48.45
N VAL A 454 -21.85 -2.32 -47.88
CA VAL A 454 -20.40 -2.13 -48.03
C VAL A 454 -19.98 -2.28 -49.49
N ALA A 455 -20.45 -3.32 -50.18
CA ALA A 455 -20.13 -3.56 -51.58
C ALA A 455 -20.65 -2.44 -52.49
N ASP A 456 -21.89 -1.97 -52.32
CA ASP A 456 -22.46 -0.86 -53.09
C ASP A 456 -21.62 0.42 -52.95
N ARG A 457 -21.21 0.76 -51.72
CA ARG A 457 -20.34 1.90 -51.44
C ARG A 457 -18.96 1.77 -52.10
N VAL A 458 -18.29 0.63 -51.93
CA VAL A 458 -16.94 0.39 -52.48
C VAL A 458 -16.95 0.44 -54.00
N PHE A 459 -17.97 -0.14 -54.66
CA PHE A 459 -18.10 -0.05 -56.11
C PHE A 459 -18.34 1.37 -56.60
N ALA A 460 -19.14 2.17 -55.88
CA ALA A 460 -19.37 3.58 -56.19
C ALA A 460 -18.09 4.41 -56.06
N GLU A 461 -17.33 4.25 -54.97
CA GLU A 461 -16.04 4.94 -54.74
C GLU A 461 -14.99 4.57 -55.81
N ARG A 462 -14.91 3.29 -56.19
CA ARG A 462 -14.00 2.85 -57.27
C ARG A 462 -14.35 3.46 -58.63
N ALA A 463 -15.64 3.62 -58.95
CA ALA A 463 -16.08 4.26 -60.18
C ALA A 463 -15.69 5.75 -60.23
N GLU A 464 -15.73 6.43 -59.09
CA GLU A 464 -15.28 7.82 -58.95
C GLU A 464 -13.76 7.95 -59.12
N LEU A 465 -12.97 7.08 -58.48
CA LEU A 465 -11.50 7.02 -58.62
C LEU A 465 -11.04 6.74 -60.06
N LEU A 466 -11.81 5.96 -60.81
CA LEU A 466 -11.55 5.66 -62.22
C LEU A 466 -12.01 6.78 -63.17
N GLY A 467 -12.49 7.91 -62.65
CA GLY A 467 -12.94 9.06 -63.43
C GLY A 467 -14.24 8.82 -64.20
N LYS A 468 -15.06 7.87 -63.74
CA LYS A 468 -16.34 7.46 -64.35
C LYS A 468 -17.49 7.51 -63.33
N PRO A 469 -17.72 8.65 -62.67
CA PRO A 469 -18.76 8.77 -61.66
C PRO A 469 -20.13 8.44 -62.24
N GLY A 470 -20.89 7.59 -61.56
CA GLY A 470 -22.24 7.16 -61.96
C GLY A 470 -22.29 6.00 -62.96
N GLN A 471 -21.15 5.49 -63.47
CA GLN A 471 -21.15 4.30 -64.32
C GLN A 471 -21.20 3.03 -63.47
N VAL A 472 -22.34 2.34 -63.49
CA VAL A 472 -22.58 1.11 -62.71
C VAL A 472 -22.13 -0.10 -63.52
N SER A 473 -21.24 -0.93 -62.96
CA SER A 473 -20.85 -2.21 -63.58
C SER A 473 -21.99 -3.22 -63.46
N ARG A 474 -21.99 -4.30 -64.28
CA ARG A 474 -23.03 -5.34 -64.16
C ARG A 474 -23.07 -5.97 -62.75
N THR A 475 -21.91 -6.17 -62.14
CA THR A 475 -21.80 -6.71 -60.77
C THR A 475 -22.33 -5.71 -59.74
N HIS A 476 -22.03 -4.43 -59.90
CA HIS A 476 -22.55 -3.36 -59.02
C HIS A 476 -24.06 -3.20 -59.15
N GLN A 477 -24.62 -3.31 -60.36
CA GLN A 477 -26.06 -3.28 -60.60
C GLN A 477 -26.76 -4.45 -59.90
N ALA A 478 -26.18 -5.66 -59.97
CA ALA A 478 -26.73 -6.83 -59.29
C ALA A 478 -26.74 -6.72 -57.76
N VAL A 479 -25.76 -6.02 -57.17
CA VAL A 479 -25.76 -5.68 -55.73
C VAL A 479 -26.92 -4.73 -55.39
N ARG A 480 -27.14 -3.70 -56.21
CA ARG A 480 -28.24 -2.74 -56.01
C ARG A 480 -29.62 -3.36 -56.17
N ASP A 481 -29.80 -4.20 -57.18
CA ASP A 481 -31.07 -4.90 -57.43
C ASP A 481 -31.40 -5.89 -56.30
N GLU A 482 -30.39 -6.43 -55.61
CA GLU A 482 -30.56 -7.28 -54.42
C GLU A 482 -30.98 -6.45 -53.20
N ILE A 483 -30.32 -5.31 -52.95
CA ILE A 483 -30.69 -4.37 -51.87
C ILE A 483 -32.14 -3.88 -52.06
N GLU A 484 -32.52 -3.49 -53.27
CA GLU A 484 -33.87 -2.99 -53.59
C GLU A 484 -34.94 -4.08 -53.41
N ARG A 485 -34.58 -5.35 -53.65
CA ARG A 485 -35.47 -6.48 -53.40
C ARG A 485 -35.73 -6.68 -51.90
N ARG A 486 -34.69 -6.53 -51.08
CA ARG A 486 -34.76 -6.70 -49.61
C ARG A 486 -35.32 -5.47 -48.88
N THR A 487 -35.32 -4.28 -49.48
CA THR A 487 -35.81 -3.05 -48.81
C THR A 487 -37.23 -2.64 -49.20
N ALA A 488 -38.00 -3.52 -49.86
CA ALA A 488 -39.38 -3.24 -50.23
C ALA A 488 -40.29 -3.17 -48.97
N PRO A 489 -41.15 -2.14 -48.82
CA PRO A 489 -41.83 -1.88 -47.55
C PRO A 489 -42.90 -2.94 -47.22
N PRO A 490 -42.91 -3.52 -46.01
CA PRO A 490 -44.00 -4.39 -45.57
C PRO A 490 -45.23 -3.59 -45.09
N ALA A 491 -46.39 -4.27 -45.09
CA ALA A 491 -47.69 -3.71 -44.72
C ALA A 491 -47.81 -3.39 -43.22
N ALA A 492 -48.69 -2.42 -42.93
CA ALA A 492 -49.03 -1.73 -41.67
C ALA A 492 -48.72 -2.44 -40.31
N PRO A 493 -48.43 -1.67 -39.23
CA PRO A 493 -47.90 -2.21 -37.98
C PRO A 493 -48.95 -3.00 -37.18
N VAL A 494 -48.54 -4.19 -36.75
CA VAL A 494 -49.28 -5.10 -35.86
C VAL A 494 -48.64 -5.04 -34.48
N ASP A 495 -49.45 -5.05 -33.41
CA ASP A 495 -48.94 -5.09 -32.03
C ASP A 495 -48.38 -6.49 -31.71
N LEU A 496 -47.06 -6.58 -31.54
CA LEU A 496 -46.31 -7.83 -31.41
C LEU A 496 -46.57 -8.57 -30.09
N ARG A 497 -47.10 -7.88 -29.08
CA ARG A 497 -47.36 -8.48 -27.76
C ARG A 497 -48.58 -9.41 -27.75
N GLU A 498 -49.49 -9.23 -28.70
CA GLU A 498 -50.73 -10.01 -28.80
C GLU A 498 -50.57 -11.26 -29.68
N LEU A 499 -49.39 -11.47 -30.28
CA LEU A 499 -49.07 -12.60 -31.13
C LEU A 499 -48.53 -13.80 -30.31
N SER A 500 -48.93 -15.02 -30.69
CA SER A 500 -48.36 -16.26 -30.15
C SER A 500 -46.93 -16.51 -30.66
N ASP A 501 -46.16 -17.40 -30.04
CA ASP A 501 -44.76 -17.65 -30.47
C ASP A 501 -44.68 -18.23 -31.89
N GLU A 502 -45.64 -19.07 -32.28
CA GLU A 502 -45.77 -19.56 -33.66
C GLU A 502 -46.10 -18.40 -34.63
N GLN A 503 -46.97 -17.48 -34.21
CA GLN A 503 -47.32 -16.29 -35.00
C GLN A 503 -46.19 -15.25 -35.04
N LEU A 504 -45.36 -15.17 -34.00
CA LEU A 504 -44.15 -14.34 -33.97
C LEU A 504 -43.07 -14.94 -34.88
N GLY A 505 -42.94 -16.26 -34.92
CA GLY A 505 -42.08 -16.97 -35.87
C GLY A 505 -42.52 -16.76 -37.32
N ASP A 506 -43.82 -16.89 -37.59
CA ASP A 506 -44.38 -16.58 -38.91
C ASP A 506 -44.21 -15.11 -39.28
N ARG A 507 -44.40 -14.19 -38.31
CA ARG A 507 -44.20 -12.76 -38.52
C ARG A 507 -42.74 -12.43 -38.78
N LEU A 508 -41.79 -13.07 -38.10
CA LEU A 508 -40.35 -12.92 -38.33
C LEU A 508 -39.98 -13.31 -39.76
N ALA A 509 -40.59 -14.38 -40.31
CA ALA A 509 -40.41 -14.78 -41.70
C ALA A 509 -41.07 -13.79 -42.69
N GLU A 510 -42.17 -13.13 -42.30
CA GLU A 510 -42.90 -12.16 -43.12
C GLU A 510 -42.22 -10.78 -43.15
N VAL A 511 -41.64 -10.32 -42.03
CA VAL A 511 -40.95 -9.02 -41.93
C VAL A 511 -39.45 -9.10 -42.16
N GLY A 512 -38.92 -10.27 -42.56
CA GLY A 512 -37.49 -10.59 -42.62
C GLY A 512 -36.58 -9.62 -43.41
N ASP A 513 -37.19 -8.77 -44.23
CA ASP A 513 -36.59 -7.77 -45.11
C ASP A 513 -36.51 -6.36 -44.46
N ASP A 514 -37.19 -6.11 -43.34
CA ASP A 514 -37.19 -4.84 -42.59
C ASP A 514 -36.43 -5.00 -41.27
N GLU A 515 -35.17 -4.57 -41.23
CA GLU A 515 -34.26 -4.75 -40.08
C GLU A 515 -34.84 -4.21 -38.77
N ASP A 516 -35.55 -3.09 -38.78
CA ASP A 516 -36.14 -2.49 -37.58
C ASP A 516 -37.35 -3.30 -37.09
N ALA A 517 -38.15 -3.84 -38.01
CA ALA A 517 -39.28 -4.72 -37.68
C ALA A 517 -38.80 -6.12 -37.23
N VAL A 518 -37.75 -6.65 -37.85
CA VAL A 518 -37.06 -7.89 -37.44
C VAL A 518 -36.48 -7.71 -36.05
N ALA A 519 -35.77 -6.61 -35.79
CA ALA A 519 -35.23 -6.31 -34.48
C ALA A 519 -36.35 -6.19 -33.43
N ALA A 520 -37.52 -5.64 -33.78
CA ALA A 520 -38.65 -5.56 -32.86
C ALA A 520 -39.30 -6.92 -32.55
N VAL A 521 -39.43 -7.82 -33.53
CA VAL A 521 -39.94 -9.19 -33.34
C VAL A 521 -38.95 -10.05 -32.59
N LEU A 522 -37.66 -9.98 -32.94
CA LEU A 522 -36.57 -10.66 -32.24
C LEU A 522 -36.45 -10.13 -30.80
N ALA A 523 -36.57 -8.83 -30.57
CA ALA A 523 -36.55 -8.29 -29.21
C ALA A 523 -37.75 -8.75 -28.36
N GLU A 524 -38.91 -9.04 -28.95
CA GLU A 524 -40.04 -9.66 -28.24
C GLU A 524 -39.78 -11.14 -27.96
N LEU A 525 -39.26 -11.89 -28.94
CA LEU A 525 -38.89 -13.30 -28.77
C LEU A 525 -37.76 -13.46 -27.75
N ASP A 526 -36.71 -12.65 -27.82
CA ASP A 526 -35.59 -12.61 -26.85
C ASP A 526 -36.08 -12.20 -25.46
N ARG A 527 -37.06 -11.30 -25.35
CA ARG A 527 -37.65 -10.98 -24.03
C ARG A 527 -38.43 -12.17 -23.48
N ARG A 528 -39.20 -12.87 -24.30
CA ARG A 528 -39.92 -14.10 -23.89
C ARG A 528 -38.95 -15.24 -23.59
N GLU A 529 -37.86 -15.37 -24.34
CA GLU A 529 -36.80 -16.35 -24.11
C GLU A 529 -35.99 -15.99 -22.86
N ALA A 530 -35.73 -14.71 -22.58
CA ALA A 530 -35.10 -14.28 -21.34
C ALA A 530 -36.03 -14.46 -20.13
N ASP A 531 -37.33 -14.21 -20.28
CA ASP A 531 -38.34 -14.48 -19.24
C ASP A 531 -38.49 -16.00 -19.00
N GLN A 532 -38.44 -16.81 -20.06
CA GLN A 532 -38.46 -18.27 -20.00
C GLN A 532 -37.13 -18.84 -19.50
N GLN A 533 -35.97 -18.30 -19.87
CA GLN A 533 -34.65 -18.69 -19.36
C GLN A 533 -34.45 -18.21 -17.92
N TYR A 534 -35.05 -17.10 -17.50
CA TYR A 534 -35.12 -16.71 -16.09
C TYR A 534 -36.05 -17.66 -15.33
N ALA A 535 -37.22 -18.01 -15.88
CA ALA A 535 -38.11 -19.02 -15.30
C ALA A 535 -37.48 -20.41 -15.27
N ASP A 536 -36.72 -20.79 -16.29
CA ASP A 536 -36.03 -22.06 -16.43
C ASP A 536 -34.75 -22.06 -15.58
N ALA A 537 -33.99 -20.97 -15.45
CA ALA A 537 -32.86 -20.86 -14.52
C ALA A 537 -33.32 -20.85 -13.05
N VAL A 538 -34.52 -20.34 -12.77
CA VAL A 538 -35.20 -20.51 -11.48
C VAL A 538 -35.76 -21.94 -11.34
N ALA A 539 -36.10 -22.65 -12.43
CA ALA A 539 -36.58 -24.04 -12.36
C ALA A 539 -35.45 -25.09 -12.32
N ASP A 540 -34.28 -24.78 -12.89
CA ASP A 540 -33.07 -25.63 -12.98
C ASP A 540 -32.00 -25.25 -11.93
N ASP A 541 -32.21 -24.20 -11.12
CA ASP A 541 -31.43 -24.03 -9.89
C ASP A 541 -31.84 -25.15 -8.93
N PRO A 542 -30.95 -26.11 -8.63
CA PRO A 542 -31.25 -27.25 -7.76
C PRO A 542 -31.63 -26.82 -6.33
N ASP A 543 -31.40 -25.55 -5.98
CA ASP A 543 -31.73 -24.93 -4.71
C ASP A 543 -32.76 -23.77 -4.85
N ALA A 544 -33.49 -23.61 -5.95
CA ALA A 544 -34.50 -22.55 -6.11
C ALA A 544 -35.65 -22.64 -5.10
N GLU A 545 -36.15 -23.85 -4.82
CA GLU A 545 -37.13 -24.07 -3.75
C GLU A 545 -36.58 -23.65 -2.38
N LYS A 546 -35.27 -23.79 -2.18
CA LYS A 546 -34.56 -23.37 -0.96
C LYS A 546 -34.47 -21.84 -0.91
N TRP A 547 -34.03 -21.16 -1.96
CA TRP A 547 -34.03 -19.69 -1.95
C TRP A 547 -35.42 -19.08 -1.74
N ALA A 548 -36.47 -19.64 -2.35
CA ALA A 548 -37.85 -19.23 -2.10
C ALA A 548 -38.31 -19.50 -0.65
N GLU A 549 -37.79 -20.55 -0.01
CA GLU A 549 -38.03 -20.83 1.42
C GLU A 549 -37.31 -19.81 2.31
N VAL A 550 -36.07 -19.41 1.98
CA VAL A 550 -35.33 -18.36 2.69
C VAL A 550 -36.13 -17.06 2.67
N ASP A 551 -36.61 -16.64 1.50
CA ASP A 551 -37.39 -15.40 1.37
C ASP A 551 -38.71 -15.48 2.13
N ARG A 552 -39.40 -16.64 2.11
CA ARG A 552 -40.63 -16.85 2.89
C ARG A 552 -40.37 -16.77 4.39
N LEU A 553 -39.28 -17.39 4.88
CA LEU A 553 -38.90 -17.31 6.29
C LEU A 553 -38.58 -15.87 6.70
N VAL A 554 -37.87 -15.12 5.86
CA VAL A 554 -37.60 -13.69 6.08
C VAL A 554 -38.88 -12.86 6.13
N GLU A 555 -39.83 -13.11 5.21
CA GLU A 555 -41.14 -12.44 5.21
C GLU A 555 -41.98 -12.77 6.45
N THR A 556 -41.82 -13.98 7.03
CA THR A 556 -42.45 -14.35 8.31
C THR A 556 -41.79 -13.70 9.53
N GLY A 557 -40.70 -12.95 9.31
CA GLY A 557 -39.98 -12.18 10.33
C GLY A 557 -38.73 -12.86 10.88
N LEU A 558 -38.27 -13.96 10.28
CA LEU A 558 -36.96 -14.54 10.59
C LEU A 558 -35.84 -13.63 10.05
N ASP A 559 -34.73 -13.54 10.79
CA ASP A 559 -33.54 -12.85 10.32
C ASP A 559 -32.96 -13.56 9.08
N TYR A 560 -32.47 -12.80 8.10
CA TYR A 560 -32.00 -13.33 6.82
C TYR A 560 -30.90 -14.40 7.01
N GLU A 561 -30.01 -14.20 7.97
CA GLU A 561 -28.95 -15.17 8.28
C GLU A 561 -29.48 -16.48 8.87
N GLN A 562 -30.58 -16.42 9.64
CA GLN A 562 -31.21 -17.60 10.23
C GLN A 562 -32.01 -18.37 9.20
N ALA A 563 -32.79 -17.65 8.38
CA ALA A 563 -33.53 -18.23 7.26
C ALA A 563 -32.58 -18.92 6.27
N TYR A 564 -31.47 -18.27 5.92
CA TYR A 564 -30.46 -18.83 5.03
C TYR A 564 -29.84 -20.12 5.59
N ALA A 565 -29.48 -20.12 6.87
CA ALA A 565 -28.82 -21.25 7.49
C ALA A 565 -29.74 -22.46 7.72
N GLU A 566 -31.00 -22.23 8.07
CA GLU A 566 -32.02 -23.26 8.22
C GLU A 566 -32.28 -23.99 6.89
N VAL A 567 -32.31 -23.23 5.81
CA VAL A 567 -32.65 -23.77 4.49
C VAL A 567 -31.47 -24.42 3.78
N PHE A 568 -30.25 -23.89 3.97
CA PHE A 568 -29.03 -24.44 3.36
C PHE A 568 -28.24 -25.40 4.27
N ASP A 569 -28.82 -25.81 5.41
CA ASP A 569 -28.20 -26.67 6.42
C ASP A 569 -26.78 -26.19 6.83
N LYS A 570 -26.63 -24.86 6.95
CA LYS A 570 -25.39 -24.22 7.38
C LYS A 570 -25.47 -23.86 8.85
N ASP A 571 -24.35 -23.94 9.54
CA ASP A 571 -24.26 -23.57 10.95
C ASP A 571 -24.16 -22.03 11.07
N VAL A 572 -25.25 -21.37 11.49
CA VAL A 572 -25.32 -19.90 11.73
C VAL A 572 -24.18 -19.44 12.64
N GLU A 573 -23.87 -20.22 13.67
CA GLU A 573 -22.84 -19.89 14.65
C GLU A 573 -21.46 -19.94 14.00
N LYS A 574 -21.22 -20.89 13.11
CA LYS A 574 -19.97 -20.98 12.35
C LYS A 574 -19.80 -19.77 11.42
N MET A 575 -20.83 -19.37 10.68
CA MET A 575 -20.78 -18.20 9.80
C MET A 575 -20.50 -16.91 10.57
N ARG A 576 -21.26 -16.66 11.65
CA ARG A 576 -21.05 -15.48 12.51
C ARG A 576 -19.67 -15.46 13.15
N ARG A 577 -19.12 -16.62 13.53
CA ARG A 577 -17.75 -16.72 14.05
C ARG A 577 -16.70 -16.43 12.99
N GLU A 578 -16.86 -16.90 11.76
CA GLU A 578 -15.94 -16.62 10.66
C GLU A 578 -15.92 -15.13 10.31
N ASP A 579 -17.09 -14.49 10.26
CA ASP A 579 -17.22 -13.06 10.05
C ASP A 579 -16.64 -12.23 11.20
N ALA A 580 -16.89 -12.65 12.45
CA ALA A 580 -16.33 -11.99 13.61
C ALA A 580 -14.79 -12.15 13.66
N ILE A 581 -14.25 -13.31 13.28
CA ILE A 581 -12.80 -13.52 13.12
C ILE A 581 -12.24 -12.55 12.07
N ALA A 582 -12.88 -12.46 10.90
CA ALA A 582 -12.44 -11.58 9.82
C ALA A 582 -12.45 -10.12 10.26
N ARG A 583 -13.50 -9.68 10.96
CA ARG A 583 -13.64 -8.34 11.52
C ARG A 583 -12.56 -8.04 12.57
N LEU A 584 -12.42 -8.87 13.60
CA LEU A 584 -11.43 -8.67 14.67
C LEU A 584 -9.99 -8.64 14.14
N ARG A 585 -9.69 -9.42 13.10
CA ARG A 585 -8.38 -9.36 12.42
C ARG A 585 -8.18 -8.06 11.65
N ARG A 586 -9.20 -7.54 10.96
CA ARG A 586 -9.15 -6.21 10.32
C ARG A 586 -8.92 -5.09 11.32
N GLU A 587 -9.50 -5.21 12.51
CA GLU A 587 -9.30 -4.28 13.63
C GLU A 587 -7.92 -4.41 14.30
N GLY A 588 -7.11 -5.38 13.89
CA GLY A 588 -5.71 -5.52 14.29
C GLY A 588 -5.45 -6.50 15.43
N TYR A 589 -6.47 -7.21 15.92
CA TYR A 589 -6.31 -8.24 16.95
C TYR A 589 -5.67 -9.51 16.37
N ARG A 590 -4.89 -10.22 17.20
CA ARG A 590 -4.17 -11.45 16.83
C ARG A 590 -4.59 -12.61 17.72
N GLY A 591 -4.82 -13.77 17.11
CA GLY A 591 -5.23 -15.01 17.79
C GLY A 591 -5.45 -16.14 16.80
N ARG A 592 -5.33 -17.39 17.28
CA ARG A 592 -5.48 -18.62 16.48
C ARG A 592 -6.93 -18.87 16.05
N GLY A 593 -7.89 -18.37 16.81
CA GLY A 593 -9.33 -18.51 16.53
C GLY A 593 -10.16 -17.40 17.19
N PHE A 594 -11.48 -17.49 17.05
CA PHE A 594 -12.42 -16.49 17.56
C PHE A 594 -12.21 -16.17 19.04
N ASP A 595 -12.08 -17.18 19.90
CA ASP A 595 -11.98 -16.97 21.35
C ASP A 595 -10.74 -16.18 21.77
N GLU A 596 -9.57 -16.44 21.15
CA GLU A 596 -8.35 -15.69 21.43
C GLU A 596 -8.47 -14.23 20.95
N LEU A 597 -9.09 -14.03 19.78
CA LEU A 597 -9.35 -12.70 19.23
C LEU A 597 -10.35 -11.92 20.07
N ALA A 598 -11.46 -12.54 20.45
CA ALA A 598 -12.50 -11.95 21.28
C ALA A 598 -11.97 -11.61 22.68
N ARG A 599 -11.13 -12.46 23.28
CA ARG A 599 -10.47 -12.16 24.57
C ARG A 599 -9.51 -10.98 24.47
N ALA A 600 -8.74 -10.89 23.40
CA ALA A 600 -7.84 -9.74 23.17
C ALA A 600 -8.64 -8.44 23.01
N ALA A 601 -9.71 -8.46 22.21
CA ALA A 601 -10.58 -7.31 22.01
C ALA A 601 -11.36 -6.92 23.28
N TYR A 602 -11.79 -7.91 24.07
CA TYR A 602 -12.45 -7.67 25.35
C TYR A 602 -11.51 -7.04 26.38
N ALA A 603 -10.23 -7.45 26.43
CA ALA A 603 -9.25 -6.82 27.31
C ALA A 603 -9.10 -5.32 27.00
N ASP A 604 -9.05 -4.95 25.71
CA ASP A 604 -8.98 -3.56 25.28
C ASP A 604 -10.29 -2.79 25.55
N ARG A 605 -11.44 -3.47 25.51
CA ARG A 605 -12.72 -2.88 25.95
C ARG A 605 -12.73 -2.59 27.44
N LEU A 606 -12.30 -3.55 28.27
CA LEU A 606 -12.24 -3.38 29.73
C LEU A 606 -11.32 -2.23 30.16
N GLU A 607 -10.15 -2.07 29.51
CA GLU A 607 -9.26 -0.94 29.81
C GLU A 607 -9.90 0.40 29.44
N ARG A 608 -10.60 0.49 28.30
CA ARG A 608 -11.35 1.71 27.92
C ARG A 608 -12.42 2.06 28.94
N ASP A 609 -13.23 1.09 29.33
CA ASP A 609 -14.30 1.29 30.32
C ASP A 609 -13.73 1.63 31.71
N TYR A 610 -12.60 1.01 32.09
CA TYR A 610 -11.87 1.33 33.31
C TYR A 610 -11.43 2.80 33.34
N PHE A 611 -10.75 3.28 32.30
CA PHE A 611 -10.28 4.67 32.25
C PHE A 611 -11.42 5.68 32.22
N ALA A 612 -12.53 5.36 31.53
CA ALA A 612 -13.73 6.19 31.53
C ALA A 612 -14.34 6.30 32.93
N ALA A 613 -14.46 5.18 33.64
CA ALA A 613 -14.95 5.13 35.00
C ALA A 613 -14.00 5.83 35.99
N GLU A 614 -12.69 5.65 35.86
CA GLU A 614 -11.68 6.33 36.69
C GLU A 614 -11.75 7.85 36.52
N ALA A 615 -11.91 8.33 35.29
CA ALA A 615 -12.09 9.75 35.00
C ALA A 615 -13.40 10.30 35.56
N ALA A 616 -14.52 9.57 35.41
CA ALA A 616 -15.84 10.01 35.89
C ALA A 616 -15.94 10.02 37.43
N THR A 617 -15.26 9.08 38.09
CA THR A 617 -15.28 8.93 39.56
C THR A 617 -14.13 9.66 40.26
N ASN A 618 -13.31 10.43 39.53
CA ASN A 618 -12.11 11.08 40.05
C ASN A 618 -11.14 10.11 40.76
N GLY A 619 -11.07 8.86 40.30
CA GLY A 619 -10.23 7.80 40.87
C GLY A 619 -10.81 7.06 42.08
N PHE A 620 -12.02 7.42 42.54
CA PHE A 620 -12.70 6.74 43.63
C PHE A 620 -13.47 5.52 43.11
N LEU A 621 -12.76 4.41 42.87
CA LEU A 621 -13.34 3.18 42.30
C LEU A 621 -13.70 2.11 43.34
N LEU A 622 -13.09 2.15 44.52
CA LEU A 622 -13.25 1.13 45.57
C LEU A 622 -13.89 1.71 46.82
N THR A 623 -14.59 0.86 47.60
CA THR A 623 -15.00 1.19 48.95
C THR A 623 -13.79 1.41 49.88
N PRO A 624 -13.94 2.16 50.98
CA PRO A 624 -12.87 2.33 51.98
C PRO A 624 -12.35 1.02 52.58
N GLU A 625 -13.19 -0.03 52.59
CA GLU A 625 -12.81 -1.38 52.99
C GLU A 625 -11.96 -2.07 51.93
N GLY A 626 -12.33 -1.96 50.65
CA GLY A 626 -11.58 -2.53 49.53
C GLY A 626 -10.20 -1.89 49.34
N GLN A 627 -10.10 -0.58 49.55
CA GLN A 627 -8.82 0.15 49.52
C GLN A 627 -7.87 -0.32 50.63
N ARG A 628 -8.37 -0.49 51.86
CA ARG A 628 -7.56 -1.00 52.99
C ARG A 628 -7.11 -2.45 52.80
N ALA A 629 -7.91 -3.25 52.08
CA ALA A 629 -7.56 -4.62 51.73
C ALA A 629 -6.55 -4.72 50.57
N GLY A 630 -6.15 -3.60 49.94
CA GLY A 630 -5.17 -3.58 48.85
C GLY A 630 -5.69 -4.24 47.57
N LEU A 631 -7.01 -4.23 47.34
CA LEU A 631 -7.58 -4.81 46.13
C LEU A 631 -7.20 -3.95 44.92
N ASP A 632 -6.80 -4.59 43.82
CA ASP A 632 -6.65 -3.91 42.53
C ASP A 632 -8.05 -3.56 42.00
N PRO A 633 -8.36 -2.28 41.76
CA PRO A 633 -9.63 -1.85 41.17
C PRO A 633 -9.93 -2.59 39.86
N ARG A 634 -8.93 -2.91 39.02
CA ARG A 634 -9.15 -3.62 37.74
C ARG A 634 -9.83 -4.97 37.91
N ASN A 635 -9.70 -5.61 39.07
CA ASN A 635 -10.37 -6.88 39.36
C ASN A 635 -11.89 -6.73 39.43
N LEU A 636 -12.41 -5.54 39.71
CA LEU A 636 -13.86 -5.31 39.73
C LEU A 636 -14.51 -5.55 38.37
N TRP A 637 -13.79 -5.37 37.26
CA TRP A 637 -14.30 -5.62 35.91
C TRP A 637 -14.24 -7.10 35.53
N ARG A 638 -13.26 -7.84 36.08
CA ARG A 638 -12.98 -9.25 35.75
C ARG A 638 -13.78 -10.26 36.57
N GLN A 639 -14.27 -9.85 37.75
CA GLN A 639 -14.94 -10.73 38.70
C GLN A 639 -16.46 -10.76 38.52
N ASN A 640 -17.19 -11.60 39.25
CA ASN A 640 -18.65 -11.63 39.15
C ASN A 640 -19.32 -10.34 39.69
N GLU A 641 -20.60 -10.14 39.36
CA GLU A 641 -21.37 -8.94 39.74
C GLU A 641 -21.43 -8.71 41.26
N THR A 642 -21.59 -9.78 42.03
CA THR A 642 -21.62 -9.72 43.49
C THR A 642 -20.30 -9.21 44.07
N TYR A 643 -19.18 -9.69 43.56
CA TYR A 643 -17.85 -9.23 43.97
C TYR A 643 -17.63 -7.77 43.59
N ALA A 644 -17.95 -7.40 42.34
CA ALA A 644 -17.77 -6.04 41.86
C ALA A 644 -18.60 -5.04 42.65
N ARG A 645 -19.91 -5.29 42.84
CA ARG A 645 -20.78 -4.38 43.60
C ARG A 645 -20.48 -4.34 45.09
N ARG A 646 -19.90 -5.40 45.68
CA ARG A 646 -19.46 -5.38 47.08
C ARG A 646 -18.31 -4.39 47.30
N TRP A 647 -17.35 -4.37 46.37
CA TRP A 647 -16.09 -3.64 46.55
C TRP A 647 -16.02 -2.32 45.78
N ALA A 648 -16.94 -2.07 44.84
CA ALA A 648 -17.05 -0.81 44.12
C ALA A 648 -17.54 0.33 45.03
N SER A 649 -17.03 1.54 44.78
CA SER A 649 -17.57 2.78 45.35
C SER A 649 -19.00 3.03 44.86
N ASP A 650 -19.72 3.93 45.54
CA ASP A 650 -21.10 4.26 45.16
C ASP A 650 -21.15 5.04 43.84
N GLU A 651 -20.11 5.86 43.58
CA GLU A 651 -19.91 6.56 42.31
C GLU A 651 -19.65 5.60 41.15
N LEU A 652 -18.88 4.52 41.37
CA LEU A 652 -18.64 3.51 40.35
C LEU A 652 -19.88 2.66 40.07
N LYS A 653 -20.68 2.36 41.11
CA LYS A 653 -21.97 1.66 40.92
C LYS A 653 -22.93 2.51 40.09
N GLN A 654 -23.05 3.80 40.40
CA GLN A 654 -23.87 4.72 39.63
C GLN A 654 -23.39 4.80 38.17
N TRP A 655 -22.08 4.88 37.96
CA TRP A 655 -21.51 4.89 36.62
C TRP A 655 -21.85 3.59 35.84
N TRP A 656 -21.80 2.42 36.48
CA TRP A 656 -22.23 1.16 35.86
C TRP A 656 -23.74 1.09 35.60
N ASP A 657 -24.57 1.68 36.46
CA ASP A 657 -26.02 1.71 36.25
C ASP A 657 -26.37 2.59 35.03
N GLU A 658 -25.57 3.62 34.73
CA GLU A 658 -25.76 4.51 33.57
C GLU A 658 -25.11 3.99 32.28
N ASN A 659 -23.93 3.39 32.37
CA ASN A 659 -23.10 3.04 31.19
C ASN A 659 -23.07 1.52 30.91
N GLY A 660 -23.60 0.72 31.82
CA GLY A 660 -23.54 -0.74 31.78
C GLY A 660 -22.18 -1.30 32.19
N ARG A 661 -22.19 -2.55 32.64
CA ARG A 661 -20.99 -3.34 32.91
C ARG A 661 -20.97 -4.57 32.00
N VAL A 662 -20.25 -4.48 30.89
CA VAL A 662 -20.23 -5.53 29.87
C VAL A 662 -19.40 -6.73 30.33
N THR A 663 -20.05 -7.87 30.46
CA THR A 663 -19.39 -9.17 30.73
C THR A 663 -18.78 -9.75 29.46
N PHE A 664 -17.83 -10.68 29.59
CA PHE A 664 -17.22 -11.33 28.43
C PHE A 664 -18.26 -12.04 27.56
N ASP A 665 -19.24 -12.70 28.17
CA ASP A 665 -20.31 -13.40 27.44
C ASP A 665 -21.21 -12.42 26.66
N GLN A 666 -21.52 -11.26 27.24
CA GLN A 666 -22.26 -10.19 26.55
C GLN A 666 -21.44 -9.62 25.39
N PHE A 667 -20.15 -9.39 25.61
CA PHE A 667 -19.25 -8.92 24.55
C PHE A 667 -19.15 -9.93 23.40
N VAL A 668 -19.06 -11.23 23.70
CA VAL A 668 -19.07 -12.29 22.68
C VAL A 668 -20.40 -12.29 21.90
N ALA A 669 -21.54 -12.13 22.59
CA ALA A 669 -22.85 -12.03 21.93
C ALA A 669 -22.94 -10.81 20.99
N GLU A 670 -22.40 -9.65 21.41
CA GLU A 670 -22.28 -8.46 20.56
C GLU A 670 -21.39 -8.71 19.33
N GLN A 671 -20.28 -9.43 19.51
CA GLN A 671 -19.38 -9.77 18.41
C GLN A 671 -20.00 -10.74 17.39
N LEU A 672 -20.98 -11.53 17.81
CA LEU A 672 -21.68 -12.50 16.97
C LEU A 672 -23.05 -12.00 16.49
N GLY A 673 -23.40 -10.72 16.68
CA GLY A 673 -24.62 -10.13 16.12
C GLY A 673 -25.94 -10.52 16.81
N GLY A 674 -25.89 -11.26 17.92
CA GLY A 674 -27.08 -11.67 18.68
C GLY A 674 -27.59 -10.58 19.62
N GLY A 675 -28.38 -9.64 19.09
CA GLY A 675 -28.88 -8.46 19.80
C GLY A 675 -29.93 -8.69 20.91
N ASN A 676 -30.28 -9.92 21.29
CA ASN A 676 -31.19 -10.16 22.42
C ASN A 676 -30.91 -11.49 23.14
N GLY A 677 -30.39 -11.42 24.36
CA GLY A 677 -30.72 -12.32 25.47
C GLY A 677 -30.22 -13.78 25.48
N GLU A 678 -29.75 -14.35 24.37
CA GLU A 678 -29.22 -15.72 24.39
C GLU A 678 -27.79 -15.75 24.95
N ARG A 679 -27.65 -16.30 26.16
CA ARG A 679 -26.34 -16.59 26.77
C ARG A 679 -25.63 -17.66 25.92
N PHE A 680 -24.69 -17.25 25.07
CA PHE A 680 -23.68 -18.15 24.52
C PHE A 680 -22.85 -18.70 25.70
N ARG A 681 -23.16 -19.92 26.15
CA ARG A 681 -22.35 -20.60 27.16
C ARG A 681 -21.06 -21.05 26.51
N THR A 682 -19.98 -20.33 26.79
CA THR A 682 -18.64 -20.83 26.48
C THR A 682 -18.35 -22.04 27.38
N GLY A 683 -17.94 -23.15 26.76
CA GLY A 683 -17.53 -24.37 27.45
C GLY A 683 -16.45 -24.05 28.49
N GLY A 684 -16.65 -24.55 29.71
CA GLY A 684 -15.95 -24.08 30.89
C GLY A 684 -14.44 -24.27 30.86
N GLU A 685 -13.75 -23.19 31.24
CA GLU A 685 -12.66 -23.18 32.22
C GLU A 685 -12.67 -21.77 32.84
N SER A 686 -12.94 -21.70 34.14
CA SER A 686 -12.92 -20.44 34.88
C SER A 686 -11.49 -19.87 34.85
N TRP A 687 -11.31 -18.68 34.31
CA TRP A 687 -10.03 -17.96 34.28
C TRP A 687 -9.63 -17.37 35.66
N LEU A 688 -10.13 -17.97 36.75
CA LEU A 688 -9.82 -17.58 38.13
C LEU A 688 -8.93 -18.62 38.82
N GLN A 689 -7.86 -19.03 38.13
CA GLN A 689 -6.68 -19.63 38.74
C GLN A 689 -5.43 -18.88 38.29
#